data_AF-A0A662AZP0-F1
#
_entry.id   AF-A0A662AZP0-F1
#
_cell.length_a   1.000
_cell.length_b   1.000
_cell.length_c   1.000
_cell.angle_alpha   90.00
_cell.angle_beta   90.00
_cell.angle_gamma   90.00
#
_symmetry.space_group_name_H-M   'P 1'
#
loop_
_entity.id
_entity.type
_entity.pdbx_description
1 polymer ?
#
loop_
_entity_poly.entity_id
_entity_poly.type
_entity_poly.pdbx_seq_one_letter_code
_entity_poly.pdbx_strand_id
1 'polypeptide(L)'
;NNFLIDLGIKDEYDQKTQKEQNVIKSFISDIENLEKTSISDDVQMIIRDILFHTEKSLRPYILYDKDLSWEYQDLFPPDRFDLNSCDVEIGNNIQGRIDFKRLLVKLQRMKSTFQLFDDTGSLWDRFCENLSIVINDPSNPSGFTDFNEETLLEFLKFAGTSKITIFLDEAYNDAVKSDDPEEPKWRSISRYVVNNLGSYMNISIVTSLSTTKNLGGTGIRLGSLIASHAKKDVIDYARKQNPAEKCNTNSVYMLVNVIEAGQLSKKLKDNAETRLAKNASAFSLRKRIEENIKNELNKYEQNKKAKKTVGKKITRFTPFEGSPLHIFLLEELLALDKLEVLKLPDDFKYKGKPFFKYYQSQLVKSINDFRVNKIFREESNKRLSMAKKVASELIQEKAFEKYAKIVDADGSFLFNLQLTEFASFQGLEKFTKKLAEQRGIAIIPYQIGFIRFSLGDYLEGSEKSYDDFKSDFKNALEIFFKYWIEYYGKRISPEYKDKTTENILDEVFVINSDKEFINDIINDFYLIKNIERTKLDSLKISKLDTLYLSFPEQSGVNINSISESQNSVFEFYENIGDCTDIRAFIRSKAFTKIYENLLPQVYKKIPQISHLDFDTVLARYGKASILRFVENKLDYQPNAYTLDYVDELSIMKEILIELEDILFSDAKFKIMALNATNDVAADQQKLEGINMILKKYIRELMIHFNLPFENRGIEPSIKEILQTTIEQFEELTEINISEFGLSIYLESFVRNIRLSNEYNNISISSESTGLILSALSERILNTENTLEDKLLWIYLLQRKNHFENLIYNRLRVYDKQLKATDDDEMRLIVNRFILNILGDDINAILDEVNNRKFVKVAQNDLHNE
;
A
#
# COMPACT_ATOMS: atom_id res chain seq x y z
N ASN A 1 -63.98 -30.74 13.71
CA ASN A 1 -64.61 -29.56 14.37
C ASN A 1 -63.71 -28.90 15.40
N ASN A 2 -63.16 -29.62 16.39
CA ASN A 2 -62.23 -29.01 17.36
C ASN A 2 -60.95 -28.49 16.69
N PHE A 3 -60.38 -29.23 15.74
CA PHE A 3 -59.22 -28.78 14.95
C PHE A 3 -59.47 -27.47 14.17
N LEU A 4 -60.68 -27.28 13.61
CA LEU A 4 -61.07 -26.04 12.93
C LEU A 4 -61.22 -24.84 13.90
N ILE A 5 -61.54 -25.13 15.17
CA ILE A 5 -61.62 -24.14 16.25
C ILE A 5 -60.21 -23.78 16.73
N ASP A 6 -59.34 -24.77 16.93
CA ASP A 6 -57.96 -24.59 17.34
C ASP A 6 -57.13 -23.83 16.28
N LEU A 7 -57.47 -24.00 15.01
CA LEU A 7 -56.89 -23.26 13.89
C LEU A 7 -57.50 -21.85 13.70
N GLY A 8 -58.55 -21.48 14.45
CA GLY A 8 -59.18 -20.16 14.40
C GLY A 8 -59.99 -19.85 13.14
N ILE A 9 -60.30 -20.86 12.30
CA ILE A 9 -60.85 -20.70 10.94
C ILE A 9 -62.28 -21.27 10.78
N LYS A 10 -62.93 -21.64 11.88
CA LYS A 10 -64.27 -22.25 11.85
C LYS A 10 -65.31 -21.37 11.14
N ASP A 11 -65.29 -20.08 11.40
CA ASP A 11 -66.30 -19.15 10.85
C ASP A 11 -66.13 -18.93 9.34
N GLU A 12 -64.90 -19.01 8.82
CA GLU A 12 -64.61 -18.94 7.39
C GLU A 12 -64.91 -20.27 6.67
N TYR A 13 -64.68 -21.40 7.34
CA TYR A 13 -65.03 -22.72 6.85
C TYR A 13 -66.54 -22.89 6.65
N ASP A 14 -67.33 -22.42 7.61
CA ASP A 14 -68.79 -22.52 7.58
C ASP A 14 -69.42 -21.67 6.45
N GLN A 15 -68.69 -20.67 5.91
CA GLN A 15 -69.10 -19.83 4.78
C GLN A 15 -68.79 -20.43 3.39
N LYS A 16 -68.01 -21.51 3.30
CA LYS A 16 -67.65 -22.16 2.03
C LYS A 16 -68.76 -23.07 1.51
N THR A 17 -68.73 -23.37 0.21
CA THR A 17 -69.72 -24.28 -0.40
C THR A 17 -69.53 -25.72 0.09
N GLN A 18 -70.60 -26.52 0.07
CA GLN A 18 -70.58 -27.92 0.55
C GLN A 18 -69.47 -28.77 -0.10
N LYS A 19 -69.11 -28.48 -1.35
CA LYS A 19 -68.05 -29.18 -2.09
C LYS A 19 -66.66 -28.81 -1.55
N GLU A 20 -66.41 -27.53 -1.27
CA GLU A 20 -65.17 -27.05 -0.66
C GLU A 20 -65.02 -27.53 0.79
N GLN A 21 -66.12 -27.51 1.55
CA GLN A 21 -66.17 -28.05 2.91
C GLN A 21 -65.82 -29.54 2.98
N ASN A 22 -66.23 -30.32 1.98
CA ASN A 22 -65.91 -31.75 1.87
C ASN A 22 -64.45 -31.99 1.49
N VAL A 23 -63.87 -31.15 0.62
CA VAL A 23 -62.43 -31.20 0.30
C VAL A 23 -61.60 -30.88 1.53
N ILE A 24 -61.95 -29.82 2.26
CA ILE A 24 -61.26 -29.44 3.51
C ILE A 24 -61.45 -30.51 4.60
N LYS A 25 -62.62 -31.16 4.70
CA LYS A 25 -62.84 -32.29 5.62
C LYS A 25 -62.01 -33.52 5.27
N SER A 26 -61.89 -33.86 3.99
CA SER A 26 -61.00 -34.93 3.53
C SER A 26 -59.56 -34.63 3.94
N PHE A 27 -59.10 -33.42 3.63
CA PHE A 27 -57.77 -32.95 3.98
C PHE A 27 -57.48 -32.98 5.50
N ILE A 28 -58.44 -32.57 6.34
CA ILE A 28 -58.29 -32.62 7.82
C ILE A 28 -58.31 -34.08 8.33
N SER A 29 -59.08 -34.96 7.70
CA SER A 29 -59.08 -36.39 8.05
C SER A 29 -57.75 -37.06 7.70
N ASP A 30 -57.08 -36.60 6.63
CA ASP A 30 -55.75 -37.07 6.25
C ASP A 30 -54.68 -36.53 7.21
N ILE A 31 -54.87 -35.32 7.75
CA ILE A 31 -54.04 -34.71 8.81
C ILE A 31 -54.10 -35.50 10.14
N GLU A 32 -55.30 -35.92 10.58
CA GLU A 32 -55.47 -36.63 11.86
C GLU A 32 -54.83 -38.04 11.87
N ASN A 33 -54.55 -38.62 10.70
CA ASN A 33 -54.00 -39.96 10.54
C ASN A 33 -52.45 -40.02 10.50
N LEU A 34 -51.75 -38.88 10.54
CA LEU A 34 -50.28 -38.84 10.55
C LEU A 34 -49.72 -38.97 11.97
N GLU A 35 -48.70 -39.82 12.16
CA GLU A 35 -47.95 -39.87 13.42
C GLU A 35 -47.38 -38.48 13.73
N LYS A 36 -47.83 -37.88 14.83
CA LYS A 36 -47.41 -36.55 15.29
C LYS A 36 -45.92 -36.52 15.57
N THR A 37 -45.16 -36.06 14.60
CA THR A 37 -43.77 -35.63 14.74
C THR A 37 -43.74 -34.10 14.64
N SER A 38 -42.79 -33.41 15.28
CA SER A 38 -42.73 -31.93 15.23
C SER A 38 -42.70 -31.36 13.80
N ILE A 39 -42.09 -32.09 12.87
CA ILE A 39 -42.05 -31.74 11.43
C ILE A 39 -43.44 -31.82 10.78
N SER A 40 -44.33 -32.69 11.26
CA SER A 40 -45.71 -32.77 10.77
C SER A 40 -46.52 -31.54 11.17
N ASP A 41 -46.35 -31.04 12.40
CA ASP A 41 -47.05 -29.83 12.88
C ASP A 41 -46.57 -28.58 12.11
N ASP A 42 -45.26 -28.47 11.88
CA ASP A 42 -44.63 -27.44 11.06
C ASP A 42 -45.20 -27.39 9.63
N VAL A 43 -45.26 -28.54 8.97
CA VAL A 43 -45.78 -28.64 7.59
C VAL A 43 -47.28 -28.33 7.54
N GLN A 44 -48.05 -28.75 8.53
CA GLN A 44 -49.48 -28.42 8.61
C GLN A 44 -49.72 -26.91 8.77
N MET A 45 -48.91 -26.21 9.57
CA MET A 45 -48.95 -24.75 9.68
C MET A 45 -48.65 -24.08 8.35
N ILE A 46 -47.60 -24.52 7.65
CA ILE A 46 -47.23 -23.97 6.33
C ILE A 46 -48.34 -24.21 5.30
N ILE A 47 -48.92 -25.42 5.25
CA ILE A 47 -50.00 -25.73 4.31
C ILE A 47 -51.22 -24.86 4.58
N ARG A 48 -51.58 -24.66 5.85
CA ARG A 48 -52.66 -23.72 6.23
C ARG A 48 -52.35 -22.32 5.69
N ASP A 49 -51.14 -21.83 5.93
CA ASP A 49 -50.78 -20.48 5.53
C ASP A 49 -50.83 -20.31 4.00
N ILE A 50 -50.38 -21.33 3.25
CA ILE A 50 -50.45 -21.38 1.77
C ILE A 50 -51.89 -21.44 1.23
N LEU A 51 -52.77 -22.20 1.88
CA LEU A 51 -54.14 -22.44 1.39
C LEU A 51 -55.12 -21.32 1.76
N PHE A 52 -54.97 -20.70 2.93
CA PHE A 52 -55.99 -19.78 3.48
C PHE A 52 -55.64 -18.29 3.33
N HIS A 53 -54.42 -17.91 2.95
CA HIS A 53 -54.07 -16.52 2.62
C HIS A 53 -54.38 -16.17 1.15
N THR A 54 -55.66 -16.23 0.74
CA THR A 54 -56.06 -15.92 -0.65
C THR A 54 -56.27 -14.43 -0.96
N GLU A 55 -56.41 -13.56 0.05
CA GLU A 55 -56.69 -12.11 -0.15
C GLU A 55 -55.49 -11.18 0.12
N LYS A 56 -54.39 -11.70 0.69
CA LYS A 56 -53.09 -11.02 0.86
C LYS A 56 -51.99 -11.95 0.39
N SER A 57 -50.99 -11.43 -0.33
CA SER A 57 -49.80 -12.21 -0.74
C SER A 57 -49.21 -12.96 0.47
N LEU A 58 -48.91 -14.25 0.30
CA LEU A 58 -48.22 -15.06 1.31
C LEU A 58 -46.99 -14.30 1.82
N ARG A 59 -46.75 -14.33 3.13
CA ARG A 59 -45.51 -13.76 3.69
C ARG A 59 -44.32 -14.59 3.20
N PRO A 60 -43.25 -13.96 2.70
CA PRO A 60 -42.07 -14.69 2.27
C PRO A 60 -41.35 -15.33 3.47
N TYR A 61 -40.94 -16.58 3.31
CA TYR A 61 -40.12 -17.29 4.30
C TYR A 61 -38.65 -16.99 4.04
N ILE A 62 -37.93 -16.53 5.07
CA ILE A 62 -36.49 -16.28 4.99
C ILE A 62 -35.78 -17.15 6.02
N LEU A 63 -34.88 -18.02 5.54
CA LEU A 63 -34.01 -18.83 6.38
C LEU A 63 -32.58 -18.30 6.29
N TYR A 64 -31.94 -18.13 7.43
CA TYR A 64 -30.56 -17.69 7.53
C TYR A 64 -29.95 -18.18 8.85
N ASP A 65 -28.64 -18.36 8.86
CA ASP A 65 -27.92 -18.68 10.09
C ASP A 65 -27.82 -17.43 10.98
N LYS A 66 -28.39 -17.50 12.19
CA LYS A 66 -28.42 -16.34 13.10
C LYS A 66 -27.03 -15.92 13.57
N ASP A 67 -26.10 -16.87 13.68
CA ASP A 67 -24.74 -16.62 14.14
C ASP A 67 -23.85 -16.13 12.99
N LEU A 68 -23.98 -16.77 11.82
CA LEU A 68 -23.12 -16.58 10.65
C LEU A 68 -23.65 -15.58 9.62
N SER A 69 -24.90 -15.14 9.76
CA SER A 69 -25.56 -14.14 8.90
C SER A 69 -26.35 -13.13 9.74
N TRP A 70 -25.78 -12.75 10.89
CA TRP A 70 -26.40 -11.87 11.89
C TRP A 70 -26.89 -10.52 11.32
N GLU A 71 -26.21 -9.98 10.29
CA GLU A 71 -26.57 -8.70 9.64
C GLU A 71 -27.99 -8.69 9.06
N TYR A 72 -28.53 -9.87 8.71
CA TYR A 72 -29.86 -10.01 8.13
C TYR A 72 -30.97 -9.99 9.18
N GLN A 73 -30.65 -10.14 10.47
CA GLN A 73 -31.63 -10.05 11.55
C GLN A 73 -32.25 -8.65 11.64
N ASP A 74 -31.45 -7.60 11.43
CA ASP A 74 -31.92 -6.21 11.49
C ASP A 74 -32.53 -5.75 10.16
N LEU A 75 -32.30 -6.48 9.07
CA LEU A 75 -32.73 -6.10 7.73
C LEU A 75 -34.20 -6.44 7.45
N PHE A 76 -34.65 -7.61 7.93
CA PHE A 76 -35.99 -8.12 7.65
C PHE A 76 -36.90 -7.89 8.85
N PRO A 77 -37.93 -7.04 8.72
CA PRO A 77 -38.83 -6.79 9.84
C PRO A 77 -39.83 -7.96 9.98
N PRO A 78 -40.05 -8.47 11.21
CA PRO A 78 -40.83 -9.69 11.47
C PRO A 78 -42.34 -9.55 11.19
N ASP A 79 -42.83 -8.34 10.95
CA ASP A 79 -44.21 -8.07 10.54
C ASP A 79 -44.46 -8.37 9.05
N ARG A 80 -43.39 -8.42 8.23
CA ARG A 80 -43.47 -8.62 6.77
C ARG A 80 -42.88 -9.93 6.29
N PHE A 81 -41.97 -10.53 7.06
CA PHE A 81 -41.25 -11.75 6.70
C PHE A 81 -41.38 -12.78 7.80
N ASP A 82 -41.56 -14.04 7.40
CA ASP A 82 -41.54 -15.17 8.33
C ASP A 82 -40.09 -15.68 8.43
N LEU A 83 -39.38 -15.20 9.46
CA LEU A 83 -37.96 -15.47 9.68
C LEU A 83 -37.76 -16.77 10.44
N ASN A 84 -36.90 -17.67 9.93
CA ASN A 84 -36.51 -18.93 10.60
C ASN A 84 -37.71 -19.70 11.19
N SER A 85 -38.84 -19.69 10.48
CA SER A 85 -40.10 -20.24 10.96
C SER A 85 -40.13 -21.77 10.83
N CYS A 86 -41.05 -22.41 11.57
CA CYS A 86 -41.30 -23.86 11.51
C CYS A 86 -40.09 -24.72 11.97
N ASP A 87 -39.40 -24.25 13.02
CA ASP A 87 -38.16 -24.83 13.59
C ASP A 87 -37.04 -25.07 12.54
N VAL A 88 -37.16 -24.56 11.31
CA VAL A 88 -36.20 -24.80 10.22
C VAL A 88 -35.06 -23.79 10.39
N GLU A 89 -34.25 -23.98 11.43
CA GLU A 89 -33.07 -23.16 11.63
C GLU A 89 -31.87 -23.75 10.87
N ILE A 90 -31.11 -22.87 10.21
CA ILE A 90 -29.78 -23.22 9.73
C ILE A 90 -28.89 -23.31 10.97
N GLY A 91 -28.42 -24.52 11.27
CA GLY A 91 -27.58 -24.78 12.43
C GLY A 91 -26.11 -24.88 12.06
N ASN A 92 -25.27 -24.71 13.07
CA ASN A 92 -23.82 -24.84 12.95
C ASN A 92 -23.34 -26.23 13.39
N ASN A 93 -22.28 -26.73 12.74
CA ASN A 93 -21.56 -27.92 13.16
C ASN A 93 -20.63 -27.60 14.35
N ILE A 94 -19.92 -28.61 14.87
CA ILE A 94 -19.03 -28.48 16.04
C ILE A 94 -17.89 -27.46 15.79
N GLN A 95 -17.52 -27.23 14.53
CA GLN A 95 -16.48 -26.28 14.13
C GLN A 95 -17.03 -24.87 13.87
N GLY A 96 -18.34 -24.65 13.97
CA GLY A 96 -18.97 -23.36 13.68
C GLY A 96 -19.15 -23.06 12.19
N ARG A 97 -19.25 -24.10 11.34
CA ARG A 97 -19.63 -24.01 9.92
C ARG A 97 -21.09 -24.38 9.72
N ILE A 98 -21.68 -24.00 8.60
CA ILE A 98 -23.08 -24.32 8.29
C ILE A 98 -23.25 -25.84 8.14
N ASP A 99 -24.20 -26.43 8.87
CA ASP A 99 -24.53 -27.84 8.74
C ASP A 99 -25.54 -28.07 7.59
N PHE A 100 -25.02 -28.04 6.36
CA PHE A 100 -25.80 -28.31 5.14
C PHE A 100 -26.47 -29.68 5.15
N LYS A 101 -25.86 -30.67 5.82
CA LYS A 101 -26.42 -32.03 5.91
C LYS A 101 -27.69 -32.03 6.75
N ARG A 102 -27.67 -31.38 7.93
CA ARG A 102 -28.86 -31.25 8.78
C ARG A 102 -29.97 -30.48 8.07
N LEU A 103 -29.63 -29.38 7.39
CA LEU A 103 -30.58 -28.59 6.61
C LEU A 103 -31.21 -29.43 5.49
N LEU A 104 -30.39 -30.15 4.72
CA LEU A 104 -30.86 -31.01 3.62
C LEU A 104 -31.79 -32.11 4.12
N VAL A 105 -31.42 -32.82 5.20
CA VAL A 105 -32.27 -33.87 5.79
C VAL A 105 -33.61 -33.31 6.25
N LYS A 106 -33.63 -32.10 6.84
CA LYS A 106 -34.89 -31.49 7.27
C LYS A 106 -35.77 -31.10 6.08
N LEU A 107 -35.20 -30.49 5.05
CA LEU A 107 -35.95 -30.13 3.83
C LEU A 107 -36.48 -31.36 3.08
N GLN A 108 -35.71 -32.45 3.01
CA GLN A 108 -36.15 -33.71 2.42
C GLN A 108 -37.30 -34.35 3.20
N ARG A 109 -37.25 -34.30 4.54
CA ARG A 109 -38.36 -34.76 5.39
C ARG A 109 -39.61 -33.93 5.17
N MET A 110 -39.49 -32.61 5.16
CA MET A 110 -40.62 -31.73 4.84
C MET A 110 -41.21 -32.06 3.47
N LYS A 111 -40.37 -32.18 2.43
CA LYS A 111 -40.82 -32.56 1.09
C LYS A 111 -41.59 -33.88 1.09
N SER A 112 -41.11 -34.88 1.82
CA SER A 112 -41.79 -36.18 1.96
C SER A 112 -43.14 -36.02 2.65
N THR A 113 -43.23 -35.20 3.70
CA THR A 113 -44.49 -34.89 4.39
C THR A 113 -45.46 -34.12 3.49
N PHE A 114 -44.99 -33.14 2.70
CA PHE A 114 -45.82 -32.43 1.72
C PHE A 114 -46.39 -33.38 0.66
N GLN A 115 -45.62 -34.39 0.23
CA GLN A 115 -46.11 -35.40 -0.72
C GLN A 115 -47.25 -36.24 -0.14
N LEU A 116 -47.31 -36.47 1.18
CA LEU A 116 -48.44 -37.17 1.81
C LEU A 116 -49.75 -36.36 1.72
N PHE A 117 -49.66 -35.04 1.58
CA PHE A 117 -50.81 -34.14 1.48
C PHE A 117 -51.15 -33.75 0.04
N ASP A 118 -50.16 -33.75 -0.85
CA ASP A 118 -50.31 -33.39 -2.26
C ASP A 118 -49.33 -34.19 -3.13
N ASP A 119 -49.85 -35.27 -3.72
CA ASP A 119 -49.13 -36.13 -4.66
C ASP A 119 -48.69 -35.38 -5.94
N THR A 120 -49.29 -34.23 -6.25
CA THR A 120 -48.92 -33.44 -7.45
C THR A 120 -47.66 -32.59 -7.25
N GLY A 121 -47.26 -32.35 -5.99
CA GLY A 121 -46.11 -31.53 -5.64
C GLY A 121 -46.35 -30.01 -5.74
N SER A 122 -47.57 -29.56 -6.05
CA SER A 122 -47.93 -28.14 -6.17
C SER A 122 -47.75 -27.39 -4.84
N LEU A 123 -48.10 -27.99 -3.70
CA LEU A 123 -47.92 -27.36 -2.39
C LEU A 123 -46.44 -27.16 -2.04
N TRP A 124 -45.61 -28.17 -2.32
CA TRP A 124 -44.15 -28.08 -2.14
C TRP A 124 -43.55 -26.99 -3.02
N ASP A 125 -43.97 -26.91 -4.28
CA ASP A 125 -43.51 -25.89 -5.21
C ASP A 125 -43.90 -24.48 -4.76
N ARG A 126 -45.13 -24.28 -4.30
CA ARG A 126 -45.59 -22.97 -3.77
C ARG A 126 -44.84 -22.56 -2.51
N PHE A 127 -44.54 -23.52 -1.63
CA PHE A 127 -43.68 -23.26 -0.48
C PHE A 127 -42.28 -22.83 -0.92
N CYS A 128 -41.66 -23.60 -1.83
CA CYS A 128 -40.32 -23.32 -2.34
C CYS A 128 -40.23 -21.98 -3.07
N GLU A 129 -41.23 -21.61 -3.87
CA GLU A 129 -41.27 -20.32 -4.58
C GLU A 129 -41.25 -19.11 -3.62
N ASN A 130 -41.80 -19.28 -2.41
CA ASN A 130 -41.83 -18.25 -1.37
C ASN A 130 -40.70 -18.40 -0.33
N LEU A 131 -39.85 -19.43 -0.45
CA LEU A 131 -38.73 -19.69 0.43
C LEU A 131 -37.44 -19.10 -0.14
N SER A 132 -36.79 -18.24 0.65
CA SER A 132 -35.42 -17.77 0.39
C SER A 132 -34.48 -18.21 1.49
N ILE A 133 -33.32 -18.75 1.10
CA ILE A 133 -32.24 -19.16 2.01
C ILE A 133 -31.06 -18.23 1.78
N VAL A 134 -30.65 -17.49 2.81
CA VAL A 134 -29.49 -16.61 2.80
C VAL A 134 -28.27 -17.38 3.27
N ILE A 135 -27.20 -17.34 2.46
CA ILE A 135 -25.90 -17.93 2.78
C ILE A 135 -24.84 -16.84 2.64
N ASN A 136 -24.12 -16.60 3.71
CA ASN A 136 -22.96 -15.72 3.72
C ASN A 136 -21.69 -16.57 3.50
N ASP A 137 -21.02 -16.41 2.35
CA ASP A 137 -19.88 -17.23 1.95
C ASP A 137 -18.82 -16.39 1.21
N PRO A 138 -17.60 -16.21 1.75
CA PRO A 138 -17.12 -16.68 3.05
C PRO A 138 -17.87 -16.04 4.21
N SER A 139 -18.16 -16.83 5.23
CA SER A 139 -19.02 -16.46 6.34
C SER A 139 -18.47 -15.32 7.20
N ASN A 140 -19.36 -14.41 7.57
CA ASN A 140 -19.13 -13.35 8.54
C ASN A 140 -20.01 -13.60 9.80
N PRO A 141 -19.46 -14.18 10.90
CA PRO A 141 -18.14 -13.77 11.36
C PRO A 141 -16.98 -14.75 11.29
N SER A 142 -17.27 -16.03 11.06
CA SER A 142 -16.31 -17.13 11.23
C SER A 142 -15.14 -17.09 10.25
N GLY A 143 -15.37 -16.56 9.05
CA GLY A 143 -14.41 -16.51 7.95
C GLY A 143 -14.24 -17.85 7.23
N PHE A 144 -15.09 -18.85 7.52
CA PHE A 144 -15.11 -20.13 6.81
C PHE A 144 -15.75 -20.00 5.44
N THR A 145 -15.29 -20.84 4.51
CA THR A 145 -16.00 -21.12 3.28
C THR A 145 -16.30 -22.61 3.17
N ASP A 146 -17.55 -22.94 2.84
CA ASP A 146 -17.95 -24.33 2.60
C ASP A 146 -17.84 -24.69 1.11
N PHE A 147 -17.18 -23.82 0.34
CA PHE A 147 -16.95 -23.93 -1.10
C PHE A 147 -15.96 -25.07 -1.43
N ASN A 148 -16.44 -26.32 -1.35
CA ASN A 148 -15.90 -27.60 -1.84
C ASN A 148 -16.42 -28.79 -1.00
N GLU A 149 -17.22 -28.53 0.03
CA GLU A 149 -17.85 -29.59 0.83
C GLU A 149 -18.88 -30.38 0.00
N GLU A 150 -18.81 -31.71 0.08
CA GLU A 150 -19.74 -32.62 -0.60
C GLU A 150 -21.20 -32.35 -0.19
N THR A 151 -21.42 -32.01 1.08
CA THR A 151 -22.74 -31.71 1.66
C THR A 151 -23.39 -30.47 1.02
N LEU A 152 -22.61 -29.43 0.72
CA LEU A 152 -23.08 -28.26 -0.01
C LEU A 152 -23.45 -28.61 -1.45
N LEU A 153 -22.64 -29.43 -2.12
CA LEU A 153 -22.92 -29.85 -3.50
C LEU A 153 -24.22 -30.66 -3.61
N GLU A 154 -24.49 -31.53 -2.64
CA GLU A 154 -25.76 -32.24 -2.52
C GLU A 154 -26.94 -31.28 -2.29
N PHE A 155 -26.77 -30.30 -1.40
CA PHE A 155 -27.76 -29.27 -1.16
C PHE A 155 -28.06 -28.45 -2.43
N LEU A 156 -27.03 -28.02 -3.18
CA LEU A 156 -27.21 -27.29 -4.43
C LEU A 156 -27.94 -28.12 -5.49
N LYS A 157 -27.70 -29.44 -5.56
CA LYS A 157 -28.46 -30.34 -6.45
C LYS A 157 -29.93 -30.41 -6.03
N PHE A 158 -30.22 -30.54 -4.74
CA PHE A 158 -31.58 -30.52 -4.21
C PHE A 158 -32.30 -29.19 -4.52
N ALA A 159 -31.60 -28.07 -4.29
CA ALA A 159 -32.10 -26.74 -4.63
C ALA A 159 -32.25 -26.52 -6.14
N GLY A 160 -31.46 -27.18 -6.99
CA GLY A 160 -31.66 -27.16 -8.45
C GLY A 160 -32.93 -27.88 -8.91
N THR A 161 -33.42 -28.83 -8.12
CA THR A 161 -34.69 -29.55 -8.36
C THR A 161 -35.89 -28.96 -7.63
N SER A 162 -35.67 -27.93 -6.81
CA SER A 162 -36.70 -27.26 -6.02
C SER A 162 -36.74 -25.79 -6.42
N LYS A 163 -37.87 -25.10 -6.30
CA LYS A 163 -37.97 -23.67 -6.69
C LYS A 163 -37.43 -22.70 -5.62
N ILE A 164 -36.59 -23.21 -4.71
CA ILE A 164 -36.05 -22.48 -3.56
C ILE A 164 -35.10 -21.41 -4.06
N THR A 165 -35.24 -20.19 -3.54
CA THR A 165 -34.32 -19.10 -3.87
C THR A 165 -33.14 -19.12 -2.93
N ILE A 166 -31.92 -19.22 -3.45
CA ILE A 166 -30.69 -19.08 -2.67
C ILE A 166 -30.14 -17.68 -2.89
N PHE A 167 -30.01 -16.93 -1.80
CA PHE A 167 -29.35 -15.63 -1.78
C PHE A 167 -27.93 -15.77 -1.23
N LEU A 168 -26.93 -15.58 -2.10
CA LEU A 168 -25.52 -15.73 -1.78
C LEU A 168 -24.88 -14.35 -1.52
N ASP A 169 -24.52 -14.08 -0.27
CA ASP A 169 -23.73 -12.91 0.08
C ASP A 169 -22.24 -13.24 -0.01
N GLU A 170 -21.62 -12.86 -1.12
CA GLU A 170 -20.24 -13.20 -1.47
C GLU A 170 -19.30 -11.99 -1.37
N ALA A 171 -19.48 -11.18 -0.33
CA ALA A 171 -18.71 -9.96 -0.13
C ALA A 171 -17.19 -10.19 -0.03
N TYR A 172 -16.77 -11.37 0.46
CA TYR A 172 -15.36 -11.72 0.72
C TYR A 172 -14.79 -12.77 -0.24
N ASN A 173 -15.45 -13.08 -1.35
CA ASN A 173 -15.06 -14.20 -2.22
C ASN A 173 -13.64 -14.13 -2.80
N ASP A 174 -13.10 -12.93 -3.06
CA ASP A 174 -11.73 -12.81 -3.54
C ASP A 174 -10.71 -12.98 -2.41
N ALA A 175 -11.11 -13.04 -1.13
CA ALA A 175 -10.20 -13.22 0.01
C ALA A 175 -9.69 -14.66 0.18
N VAL A 176 -10.45 -15.64 -0.33
CA VAL A 176 -10.16 -17.08 -0.14
C VAL A 176 -9.13 -17.57 -1.15
N LYS A 177 -8.19 -18.39 -0.66
CA LYS A 177 -7.25 -19.12 -1.50
C LYS A 177 -7.22 -20.58 -1.07
N SER A 178 -7.49 -21.48 -2.02
CA SER A 178 -7.03 -22.85 -1.91
C SER A 178 -5.55 -22.90 -2.31
N ASP A 179 -4.73 -23.47 -1.43
CA ASP A 179 -3.32 -23.75 -1.70
C ASP A 179 -3.13 -25.04 -2.51
N ASP A 180 -4.20 -25.81 -2.73
CA ASP A 180 -4.17 -27.04 -3.50
C ASP A 180 -4.20 -26.75 -5.02
N PRO A 181 -3.15 -27.13 -5.77
CA PRO A 181 -3.13 -26.99 -7.22
C PRO A 181 -4.13 -27.90 -7.96
N GLU A 182 -4.65 -28.95 -7.33
CA GLU A 182 -5.66 -29.87 -7.90
C GLU A 182 -7.10 -29.37 -7.70
N GLU A 183 -7.35 -28.52 -6.71
CA GLU A 183 -8.66 -27.94 -6.51
C GLU A 183 -9.02 -26.92 -7.61
N PRO A 184 -10.31 -26.85 -8.01
CA PRO A 184 -10.75 -25.86 -8.97
C PRO A 184 -10.43 -24.43 -8.49
N LYS A 185 -9.88 -23.59 -9.37
CA LYS A 185 -9.60 -22.16 -9.09
C LYS A 185 -10.83 -21.28 -8.80
N TRP A 186 -12.01 -21.88 -8.75
CA TRP A 186 -13.25 -21.21 -8.39
C TRP A 186 -13.16 -20.78 -6.91
N ARG A 187 -13.80 -19.68 -6.53
CA ARG A 187 -13.59 -19.03 -5.23
C ARG A 187 -14.89 -18.70 -4.50
N SER A 188 -16.01 -19.20 -5.03
CA SER A 188 -17.35 -18.92 -4.51
C SER A 188 -18.41 -19.81 -5.15
N ILE A 189 -19.49 -20.02 -4.40
CA ILE A 189 -20.64 -20.86 -4.79
C ILE A 189 -21.23 -20.39 -6.12
N SER A 190 -21.42 -19.08 -6.30
CA SER A 190 -21.98 -18.50 -7.51
C SER A 190 -21.12 -18.84 -8.74
N ARG A 191 -19.80 -18.78 -8.62
CA ARG A 191 -18.88 -19.08 -9.71
C ARG A 191 -18.91 -20.57 -10.07
N TYR A 192 -19.02 -21.46 -9.09
CA TYR A 192 -19.19 -22.88 -9.36
C TYR A 192 -20.46 -23.17 -10.16
N VAL A 193 -21.59 -22.58 -9.77
CA VAL A 193 -22.85 -22.74 -10.48
C VAL A 193 -22.75 -22.21 -11.91
N VAL A 194 -22.16 -21.04 -12.11
CA VAL A 194 -21.96 -20.44 -13.44
C VAL A 194 -21.06 -21.30 -14.35
N ASN A 195 -20.06 -21.97 -13.81
CA ASN A 195 -19.21 -22.87 -14.62
C ASN A 195 -19.87 -24.23 -14.88
N ASN A 196 -20.87 -24.61 -14.08
CA ASN A 196 -21.60 -25.87 -14.19
C ASN A 196 -23.06 -25.65 -14.62
N LEU A 197 -23.33 -24.61 -15.42
CA LEU A 197 -24.69 -24.22 -15.84
C LEU A 197 -25.51 -25.36 -16.44
N GLY A 198 -24.87 -26.34 -17.09
CA GLY A 198 -25.55 -27.52 -17.62
C GLY A 198 -26.24 -28.38 -16.55
N SER A 199 -25.64 -28.48 -15.36
CA SER A 199 -26.17 -29.26 -14.24
C SER A 199 -27.14 -28.46 -13.34
N TYR A 200 -27.18 -27.14 -13.50
CA TYR A 200 -27.90 -26.21 -12.61
C TYR A 200 -28.80 -25.23 -13.36
N MET A 201 -29.29 -25.59 -14.56
CA MET A 201 -30.04 -24.66 -15.43
C MET A 201 -31.27 -24.02 -14.75
N ASN A 202 -31.93 -24.76 -13.86
CA ASN A 202 -33.15 -24.33 -13.16
C ASN A 202 -32.90 -23.79 -11.75
N ILE A 203 -31.66 -23.74 -11.29
CA ILE A 203 -31.37 -23.27 -9.93
C ILE A 203 -31.74 -21.78 -9.80
N SER A 204 -32.40 -21.44 -8.70
CA SER A 204 -32.78 -20.06 -8.40
C SER A 204 -31.77 -19.42 -7.46
N ILE A 205 -30.70 -18.86 -8.03
CA ILE A 205 -29.67 -18.12 -7.28
C ILE A 205 -29.73 -16.63 -7.58
N VAL A 206 -29.55 -15.84 -6.52
CA VAL A 206 -29.20 -14.42 -6.56
C VAL A 206 -27.94 -14.24 -5.72
N THR A 207 -26.93 -13.54 -6.22
CA THR A 207 -25.68 -13.29 -5.49
C THR A 207 -25.33 -11.81 -5.48
N SER A 208 -24.89 -11.33 -4.31
CA SER A 208 -24.33 -10.00 -4.11
C SER A 208 -22.81 -10.04 -4.03
N LEU A 209 -22.17 -9.15 -4.79
CA LEU A 209 -20.73 -8.96 -4.81
C LEU A 209 -20.40 -7.53 -4.35
N SER A 210 -19.40 -7.40 -3.48
CA SER A 210 -18.94 -6.11 -2.97
C SER A 210 -17.60 -5.71 -3.61
N THR A 211 -17.47 -4.45 -4.01
CA THR A 211 -16.15 -3.92 -4.42
C THR A 211 -15.33 -3.42 -3.23
N THR A 212 -15.99 -3.15 -2.10
CA THR A 212 -15.35 -2.59 -0.90
C THR A 212 -14.30 -3.54 -0.35
N LYS A 213 -14.62 -4.84 -0.29
CA LYS A 213 -13.77 -5.86 0.34
C LYS A 213 -12.88 -6.60 -0.66
N ASN A 214 -13.24 -6.61 -1.94
CA ASN A 214 -12.47 -7.33 -2.98
C ASN A 214 -11.41 -6.46 -3.70
N LEU A 215 -11.57 -5.14 -3.68
CA LEU A 215 -10.69 -4.18 -4.38
C LEU A 215 -10.03 -3.15 -3.45
N GLY A 216 -10.21 -3.26 -2.12
CA GLY A 216 -9.77 -2.22 -1.18
C GLY A 216 -10.47 -0.87 -1.39
N GLY A 217 -11.62 -0.86 -2.07
CA GLY A 217 -12.36 0.33 -2.45
C GLY A 217 -13.20 0.92 -1.31
N THR A 218 -12.61 1.10 -0.12
CA THR A 218 -13.28 1.76 1.00
C THR A 218 -13.69 3.18 0.56
N GLY A 219 -15.00 3.46 0.58
CA GLY A 219 -15.56 4.73 0.09
C GLY A 219 -16.08 4.74 -1.36
N ILE A 220 -15.73 3.75 -2.20
CA ILE A 220 -16.27 3.65 -3.57
C ILE A 220 -17.78 3.33 -3.57
N ARG A 221 -18.24 2.56 -2.57
CA ARG A 221 -19.64 2.18 -2.29
C ARG A 221 -20.34 1.55 -3.51
N LEU A 222 -19.64 0.65 -4.20
CA LEU A 222 -20.18 -0.11 -5.33
C LEU A 222 -20.28 -1.61 -5.02
N GLY A 223 -21.12 -2.27 -5.81
CA GLY A 223 -21.35 -3.70 -5.77
C GLY A 223 -21.97 -4.18 -7.08
N SER A 224 -22.15 -5.49 -7.19
CA SER A 224 -22.84 -6.11 -8.31
C SER A 224 -23.85 -7.11 -7.80
N LEU A 225 -24.99 -7.19 -8.49
CA LEU A 225 -26.00 -8.21 -8.28
C LEU A 225 -26.01 -9.11 -9.52
N ILE A 226 -25.82 -10.41 -9.31
CA ILE A 226 -25.86 -11.41 -10.38
C ILE A 226 -26.98 -12.40 -10.03
N ALA A 227 -27.75 -12.81 -11.02
CA ALA A 227 -28.79 -13.80 -10.83
C ALA A 227 -28.69 -14.90 -11.89
N SER A 228 -29.12 -16.09 -11.49
CA SER A 228 -29.39 -17.23 -12.37
C SER A 228 -30.46 -16.89 -13.42
N HIS A 229 -30.56 -17.72 -14.47
CA HIS A 229 -31.58 -17.55 -15.51
C HIS A 229 -33.01 -17.59 -14.93
N ALA A 230 -33.24 -18.43 -13.92
CA ALA A 230 -34.52 -18.57 -13.23
C ALA A 230 -34.96 -17.30 -12.46
N LYS A 231 -34.02 -16.42 -12.09
CA LYS A 231 -34.27 -15.20 -11.30
C LYS A 231 -33.90 -13.91 -12.05
N LYS A 232 -34.04 -13.92 -13.38
CA LYS A 232 -33.78 -12.73 -14.22
C LYS A 232 -34.71 -11.56 -13.88
N ASP A 233 -35.92 -11.85 -13.45
CA ASP A 233 -36.92 -10.89 -12.96
C ASP A 233 -36.38 -10.01 -11.83
N VAL A 234 -35.55 -10.56 -10.92
CA VAL A 234 -34.88 -9.80 -9.85
C VAL A 234 -33.96 -8.72 -10.41
N ILE A 235 -33.21 -9.03 -11.48
CA ILE A 235 -32.31 -8.06 -12.14
C ILE A 235 -33.12 -6.97 -12.84
N ASP A 236 -34.22 -7.34 -13.49
CA ASP A 236 -35.10 -6.39 -14.17
C ASP A 236 -35.79 -5.45 -13.16
N TYR A 237 -36.22 -5.99 -12.02
CA TYR A 237 -36.71 -5.19 -10.89
C TYR A 237 -35.63 -4.27 -10.33
N ALA A 238 -34.43 -4.78 -10.07
CA ALA A 238 -33.32 -3.98 -9.52
C ALA A 238 -32.95 -2.82 -10.44
N ARG A 239 -32.92 -3.04 -11.77
CA ARG A 239 -32.71 -1.98 -12.78
C ARG A 239 -33.82 -0.94 -12.80
N LYS A 240 -35.07 -1.37 -12.62
CA LYS A 240 -36.22 -0.46 -12.56
C LYS A 240 -36.16 0.44 -11.33
N GLN A 241 -35.77 -0.10 -10.16
CA GLN A 241 -35.66 0.67 -8.91
C GLN A 241 -34.41 1.56 -8.86
N ASN A 242 -33.31 1.10 -9.47
CA ASN A 242 -32.00 1.76 -9.46
C ASN A 242 -31.57 2.11 -10.90
N PRO A 243 -32.16 3.15 -11.52
CA PRO A 243 -31.73 3.63 -12.83
C PRO A 243 -30.29 4.15 -12.79
N ALA A 244 -29.63 4.18 -13.95
CA ALA A 244 -28.21 4.57 -14.08
C ALA A 244 -27.87 5.95 -13.49
N GLU A 245 -28.86 6.85 -13.42
CA GLU A 245 -28.73 8.21 -12.87
C GLU A 245 -28.54 8.24 -11.35
N LYS A 246 -28.94 7.19 -10.62
CA LYS A 246 -28.74 7.09 -9.16
C LYS A 246 -27.36 6.60 -8.76
N CYS A 247 -26.54 6.17 -9.72
CA CYS A 247 -25.22 5.59 -9.45
C CYS A 247 -24.14 6.66 -9.45
N ASN A 248 -23.14 6.55 -8.57
CA ASN A 248 -21.95 7.39 -8.62
C ASN A 248 -21.12 7.02 -9.86
N THR A 249 -21.28 7.79 -10.93
CA THR A 249 -20.62 7.57 -12.22
C THR A 249 -19.10 7.65 -12.13
N ASN A 250 -18.55 8.46 -11.22
CA ASN A 250 -17.10 8.58 -11.03
C ASN A 250 -16.53 7.30 -10.38
N SER A 251 -17.16 6.81 -9.32
CA SER A 251 -16.81 5.53 -8.70
C SER A 251 -16.87 4.38 -9.71
N VAL A 252 -17.91 4.36 -10.55
CA VAL A 252 -18.06 3.31 -11.59
C VAL A 252 -16.97 3.45 -12.65
N TYR A 253 -16.67 4.67 -13.10
CA TYR A 253 -15.62 4.92 -14.07
C TYR A 253 -14.25 4.44 -13.57
N MET A 254 -13.90 4.81 -12.32
CA MET A 254 -12.67 4.37 -11.68
C MET A 254 -12.61 2.84 -11.57
N LEU A 255 -13.68 2.22 -11.06
CA LEU A 255 -13.77 0.76 -10.91
C LEU A 255 -13.55 0.04 -12.24
N VAL A 256 -14.26 0.45 -13.30
CA VAL A 256 -14.16 -0.21 -14.60
C VAL A 256 -12.75 -0.04 -15.17
N ASN A 257 -12.12 1.13 -15.02
CA ASN A 257 -10.74 1.33 -15.46
C ASN A 257 -9.75 0.42 -14.71
N VAL A 258 -9.90 0.26 -13.39
CA VAL A 258 -9.04 -0.66 -12.60
C VAL A 258 -9.21 -2.11 -13.05
N ILE A 259 -10.45 -2.56 -13.25
CA ILE A 259 -10.75 -3.94 -13.69
C ILE A 259 -10.21 -4.18 -15.10
N GLU A 260 -10.45 -3.26 -16.05
CA GLU A 260 -9.97 -3.39 -17.43
C GLU A 260 -8.44 -3.36 -17.52
N ALA A 261 -7.77 -2.49 -16.74
CA ALA A 261 -6.32 -2.47 -16.63
C ALA A 261 -5.78 -3.79 -16.05
N GLY A 262 -6.41 -4.34 -15.01
CA GLY A 262 -6.05 -5.63 -14.43
C GLY A 262 -6.27 -6.83 -15.36
N GLN A 263 -7.31 -6.80 -16.19
CA GLN A 263 -7.56 -7.82 -17.21
C GLN A 263 -6.53 -7.74 -18.34
N LEU A 264 -6.23 -6.53 -18.79
CA LEU A 264 -5.25 -6.31 -19.85
C LEU A 264 -3.84 -6.68 -19.37
N SER A 265 -3.45 -6.28 -18.17
CA SER A 265 -2.16 -6.63 -17.59
C SER A 265 -1.97 -8.15 -17.47
N LYS A 266 -3.01 -8.89 -17.05
CA LYS A 266 -2.98 -10.37 -17.06
C LYS A 266 -2.71 -10.91 -18.47
N LYS A 267 -3.42 -10.41 -19.48
CA LYS A 267 -3.24 -10.85 -20.87
C LYS A 267 -1.86 -10.52 -21.41
N LEU A 268 -1.32 -9.34 -21.09
CA LEU A 268 0.04 -8.93 -21.47
C LEU A 268 1.08 -9.83 -20.80
N LYS A 269 0.90 -10.12 -19.52
CA LYS A 269 1.73 -11.04 -18.74
C LYS A 269 1.72 -12.46 -19.31
N ASP A 270 0.54 -13.03 -19.55
CA ASP A 270 0.41 -14.38 -20.13
C ASP A 270 1.05 -14.44 -21.53
N ASN A 271 0.89 -13.39 -22.34
CA ASN A 271 1.55 -13.26 -23.65
C ASN A 271 3.08 -13.09 -23.55
N ALA A 272 3.58 -12.44 -22.49
CA ALA A 272 5.00 -12.26 -22.24
C ALA A 272 5.67 -13.54 -21.71
N GLU A 273 4.94 -14.38 -20.97
CA GLU A 273 5.44 -15.67 -20.45
C GLU A 273 5.40 -16.80 -21.50
N THR A 274 4.31 -16.93 -22.26
CA THR A 274 4.09 -18.09 -23.16
C THR A 274 4.91 -18.08 -24.45
N ARG A 275 5.38 -16.90 -24.88
CA ARG A 275 5.81 -16.68 -26.27
C ARG A 275 7.16 -15.94 -26.39
N LEU A 276 7.93 -15.83 -25.31
CA LEU A 276 9.30 -15.32 -25.32
C LEU A 276 10.24 -16.47 -24.93
N ALA A 277 11.04 -16.92 -25.90
CA ALA A 277 12.01 -18.00 -25.73
C ALA A 277 13.22 -17.57 -24.88
N LYS A 278 14.07 -18.53 -24.50
CA LYS A 278 15.23 -18.41 -23.57
C LYS A 278 16.24 -17.27 -23.87
N ASN A 279 16.17 -16.62 -25.04
CA ASN A 279 17.06 -15.55 -25.50
C ASN A 279 16.24 -14.29 -25.88
N ALA A 280 15.67 -13.61 -24.89
CA ALA A 280 15.03 -12.31 -25.12
C ALA A 280 16.10 -11.24 -25.44
N SER A 281 15.91 -10.44 -26.48
CA SER A 281 16.72 -9.26 -26.81
C SER A 281 15.89 -7.97 -26.66
N ALA A 282 16.56 -6.81 -26.54
CA ALA A 282 15.89 -5.49 -26.47
C ALA A 282 14.86 -5.30 -27.59
N PHE A 283 15.26 -5.57 -28.83
CA PHE A 283 14.40 -5.48 -30.01
C PHE A 283 13.15 -6.36 -29.91
N SER A 284 13.32 -7.60 -29.44
CA SER A 284 12.21 -8.54 -29.31
C SER A 284 11.19 -8.12 -28.25
N LEU A 285 11.65 -7.49 -27.16
CA LEU A 285 10.79 -6.95 -26.09
C LEU A 285 10.07 -5.68 -26.55
N ARG A 286 10.79 -4.75 -27.18
CA ARG A 286 10.26 -3.50 -27.73
C ARG A 286 9.13 -3.75 -28.72
N LYS A 287 9.41 -4.54 -29.77
CA LYS A 287 8.44 -4.89 -30.81
C LYS A 287 7.15 -5.47 -30.22
N ARG A 288 7.30 -6.25 -29.14
CA ARG A 288 6.18 -6.86 -28.42
C ARG A 288 5.29 -5.84 -27.73
N ILE A 289 5.89 -4.90 -27.01
CA ILE A 289 5.16 -3.85 -26.29
C ILE A 289 4.43 -2.98 -27.33
N GLU A 290 5.09 -2.61 -28.43
CA GLU A 290 4.46 -1.87 -29.52
C GLU A 290 3.28 -2.61 -30.17
N GLU A 291 3.44 -3.89 -30.50
CA GLU A 291 2.37 -4.73 -31.07
C GLU A 291 1.17 -4.81 -30.13
N ASN A 292 1.42 -4.97 -28.83
CA ASN A 292 0.37 -5.02 -27.82
C ASN A 292 -0.41 -3.70 -27.73
N ILE A 293 0.29 -2.55 -27.69
CA ILE A 293 -0.35 -1.22 -27.68
C ILE A 293 -1.20 -1.04 -28.95
N LYS A 294 -0.61 -1.28 -30.14
CA LYS A 294 -1.30 -1.13 -31.43
C LYS A 294 -2.54 -2.04 -31.52
N ASN A 295 -2.44 -3.29 -31.05
CA ASN A 295 -3.54 -4.24 -31.10
C ASN A 295 -4.72 -3.83 -30.20
N GLU A 296 -4.47 -3.27 -29.02
CA GLU A 296 -5.54 -2.82 -28.12
C GLU A 296 -6.21 -1.53 -28.64
N LEU A 297 -5.44 -0.59 -29.18
CA LEU A 297 -5.99 0.60 -29.84
C LEU A 297 -6.88 0.21 -31.04
N ASN A 298 -6.40 -0.70 -31.89
CA ASN A 298 -7.15 -1.18 -33.06
C ASN A 298 -8.47 -1.89 -32.66
N LYS A 299 -8.44 -2.74 -31.62
CA LYS A 299 -9.66 -3.39 -31.09
C LYS A 299 -10.66 -2.38 -30.58
N TYR A 300 -10.17 -1.33 -29.91
CA TYR A 300 -11.02 -0.27 -29.41
C TYR A 300 -11.71 0.49 -30.56
N GLU A 301 -10.97 0.86 -31.60
CA GLU A 301 -11.54 1.51 -32.78
C GLU A 301 -12.58 0.65 -33.49
N GLN A 302 -12.31 -0.66 -33.64
CA GLN A 302 -13.26 -1.61 -34.22
C GLN A 302 -14.56 -1.68 -33.41
N ASN A 303 -14.46 -1.78 -32.08
CA ASN A 303 -15.61 -1.77 -31.18
C ASN A 303 -16.39 -0.45 -31.23
N LYS A 304 -15.71 0.69 -31.38
CA LYS A 304 -16.32 2.01 -31.55
C LYS A 304 -17.10 2.11 -32.87
N LYS A 305 -16.54 1.58 -33.96
CA LYS A 305 -17.21 1.51 -35.28
C LYS A 305 -18.43 0.59 -35.24
N ALA A 306 -18.34 -0.57 -34.58
CA ALA A 306 -19.47 -1.50 -34.41
C ALA A 306 -20.64 -0.87 -33.63
N LYS A 307 -20.37 -0.17 -32.53
CA LYS A 307 -21.41 0.48 -31.69
C LYS A 307 -22.13 1.64 -32.38
N LYS A 308 -21.45 2.39 -33.27
CA LYS A 308 -22.09 3.42 -34.10
C LYS A 308 -23.18 2.85 -35.01
N THR A 309 -23.03 1.61 -35.47
CA THR A 309 -24.00 0.93 -36.35
C THR A 309 -25.29 0.51 -35.63
N VAL A 310 -25.27 0.43 -34.28
CA VAL A 310 -26.40 -0.05 -33.44
C VAL A 310 -27.14 1.12 -32.75
N GLY A 311 -26.90 2.38 -33.17
CA GLY A 311 -27.65 3.54 -32.68
C GLY A 311 -27.40 3.95 -31.21
N LYS A 312 -26.50 3.29 -30.49
CA LYS A 312 -26.12 3.69 -29.12
C LYS A 312 -25.11 4.84 -29.15
N LYS A 313 -25.56 6.05 -28.80
CA LYS A 313 -24.80 7.33 -28.85
C LYS A 313 -23.65 7.48 -27.86
N ILE A 314 -23.39 6.54 -26.95
CA ILE A 314 -22.34 6.69 -25.93
C ILE A 314 -21.07 6.00 -26.40
N THR A 315 -20.19 6.75 -27.06
CA THR A 315 -18.79 6.34 -27.24
C THR A 315 -18.03 6.70 -25.96
N ARG A 316 -17.76 5.72 -25.10
CA ARG A 316 -16.79 5.86 -24.01
C ARG A 316 -15.45 6.36 -24.59
N PHE A 317 -14.60 7.01 -23.80
CA PHE A 317 -13.18 7.17 -24.15
C PHE A 317 -12.46 5.83 -23.97
N THR A 318 -11.29 5.66 -24.60
CA THR A 318 -10.56 4.40 -24.48
C THR A 318 -10.08 4.26 -23.02
N PRO A 319 -10.41 3.15 -22.32
CA PRO A 319 -9.98 2.95 -20.94
C PRO A 319 -8.50 2.55 -20.83
N PHE A 320 -7.84 2.33 -21.97
CA PHE A 320 -6.44 1.96 -22.05
C PHE A 320 -5.56 3.20 -22.28
N GLU A 321 -5.90 4.05 -23.25
CA GLU A 321 -5.15 5.25 -23.57
C GLU A 321 -5.20 6.25 -22.41
N GLY A 322 -4.02 6.62 -21.90
CA GLY A 322 -3.87 7.45 -20.70
C GLY A 322 -4.05 6.70 -19.37
N SER A 323 -4.28 5.38 -19.40
CA SER A 323 -4.29 4.57 -18.17
C SER A 323 -2.88 4.41 -17.58
N PRO A 324 -2.76 4.14 -16.27
CA PRO A 324 -1.47 3.84 -15.63
C PRO A 324 -0.69 2.72 -16.33
N LEU A 325 -1.39 1.69 -16.81
CA LEU A 325 -0.77 0.58 -17.55
C LEU A 325 -0.23 1.05 -18.91
N HIS A 326 -0.94 1.92 -19.61
CA HIS A 326 -0.47 2.47 -20.88
C HIS A 326 0.74 3.38 -20.69
N ILE A 327 0.71 4.25 -19.68
CA ILE A 327 1.85 5.11 -19.31
C ILE A 327 3.06 4.25 -18.98
N PHE A 328 2.90 3.24 -18.14
CA PHE A 328 3.96 2.29 -17.80
C PHE A 328 4.56 1.61 -19.05
N LEU A 329 3.74 1.14 -19.98
CA LEU A 329 4.26 0.52 -21.21
C LEU A 329 5.03 1.52 -22.10
N LEU A 330 4.64 2.79 -22.12
CA LEU A 330 5.37 3.84 -22.84
C LEU A 330 6.70 4.17 -22.15
N GLU A 331 6.72 4.24 -20.82
CA GLU A 331 7.95 4.42 -20.04
C GLU A 331 8.92 3.25 -20.24
N GLU A 332 8.41 2.02 -20.28
CA GLU A 332 9.21 0.81 -20.57
C GLU A 332 9.79 0.83 -21.99
N LEU A 333 9.04 1.33 -22.99
CA LEU A 333 9.58 1.54 -24.34
C LEU A 333 10.74 2.55 -24.32
N LEU A 334 10.57 3.65 -23.60
CA LEU A 334 11.60 4.68 -23.47
C LEU A 334 12.84 4.18 -22.71
N ALA A 335 12.65 3.32 -21.70
CA ALA A 335 13.75 2.65 -21.00
C ALA A 335 14.51 1.69 -21.92
N LEU A 336 13.80 0.90 -22.75
CA LEU A 336 14.42 0.03 -23.74
C LEU A 336 15.19 0.82 -24.81
N ASP A 337 14.67 1.96 -25.27
CA ASP A 337 15.38 2.84 -26.22
C ASP A 337 16.68 3.37 -25.63
N LYS A 338 16.66 3.80 -24.35
CA LYS A 338 17.89 4.21 -23.63
C LYS A 338 18.90 3.07 -23.51
N LEU A 339 18.43 1.83 -23.30
CA LEU A 339 19.29 0.65 -23.23
C LEU A 339 19.89 0.28 -24.60
N GLU A 340 19.18 0.55 -25.70
CA GLU A 340 19.72 0.36 -27.06
C GLU A 340 20.86 1.35 -27.36
N VAL A 341 20.79 2.60 -26.86
CA VAL A 341 21.89 3.59 -26.98
C VAL A 341 23.18 3.07 -26.34
N LEU A 342 23.06 2.32 -25.23
CA LEU A 342 24.20 1.72 -24.53
C LEU A 342 24.84 0.55 -25.29
N LYS A 343 24.23 0.06 -26.38
CA LYS A 343 24.70 -1.07 -27.21
C LYS A 343 25.18 -2.28 -26.38
N LEU A 344 24.42 -2.61 -25.33
CA LEU A 344 24.75 -3.74 -24.46
C LEU A 344 24.80 -5.04 -25.28
N PRO A 345 25.86 -5.85 -25.16
CA PRO A 345 25.92 -7.17 -25.77
C PRO A 345 24.76 -8.06 -25.31
N ASP A 346 24.19 -8.88 -26.19
CA ASP A 346 23.08 -9.79 -25.86
C ASP A 346 23.44 -10.82 -24.77
N ASP A 347 24.73 -11.11 -24.57
CA ASP A 347 25.28 -11.99 -23.55
C ASP A 347 25.63 -11.28 -22.23
N PHE A 348 25.36 -9.98 -22.12
CA PHE A 348 25.58 -9.20 -20.90
C PHE A 348 24.83 -9.82 -19.72
N LYS A 349 25.58 -10.16 -18.66
CA LYS A 349 25.03 -10.81 -17.46
C LYS A 349 24.87 -9.79 -16.33
N TYR A 350 23.69 -9.78 -15.73
CA TYR A 350 23.39 -9.04 -14.51
C TYR A 350 22.96 -10.03 -13.43
N LYS A 351 23.62 -9.98 -12.25
CA LYS A 351 23.41 -10.94 -11.14
C LYS A 351 23.48 -12.42 -11.60
N GLY A 352 24.45 -12.74 -12.47
CA GLY A 352 24.68 -14.11 -12.96
C GLY A 352 23.67 -14.65 -13.98
N LYS A 353 22.71 -13.82 -14.44
CA LYS A 353 21.71 -14.18 -15.47
C LYS A 353 21.79 -13.22 -16.67
N PRO A 354 21.42 -13.63 -17.89
CA PRO A 354 21.31 -12.71 -19.04
C PRO A 354 20.42 -11.51 -18.70
N PHE A 355 20.90 -10.30 -18.97
CA PHE A 355 20.26 -9.05 -18.54
C PHE A 355 18.83 -8.91 -19.06
N PHE A 356 18.57 -9.18 -20.34
CA PHE A 356 17.22 -9.08 -20.91
C PHE A 356 16.25 -10.13 -20.36
N LYS A 357 16.75 -11.27 -19.88
CA LYS A 357 15.93 -12.25 -19.15
C LYS A 357 15.58 -11.76 -17.74
N TYR A 358 16.54 -11.12 -17.08
CA TYR A 358 16.30 -10.43 -15.80
C TYR A 358 15.29 -9.28 -15.98
N TYR A 359 15.48 -8.45 -17.00
CA TYR A 359 14.58 -7.35 -17.37
C TYR A 359 13.18 -7.85 -17.66
N GLN A 360 13.03 -8.89 -18.48
CA GLN A 360 11.72 -9.49 -18.76
C GLN A 360 11.04 -9.98 -17.48
N SER A 361 11.79 -10.60 -16.56
CA SER A 361 11.23 -11.07 -15.29
C SER A 361 10.75 -9.90 -14.43
N GLN A 362 11.46 -8.77 -14.44
CA GLN A 362 11.01 -7.54 -13.77
C GLN A 362 9.81 -6.91 -14.48
N LEU A 363 9.82 -6.80 -15.80
CA LEU A 363 8.68 -6.32 -16.58
C LEU A 363 7.41 -7.15 -16.31
N VAL A 364 7.52 -8.48 -16.30
CA VAL A 364 6.39 -9.36 -15.96
C VAL A 364 5.93 -9.16 -14.52
N LYS A 365 6.85 -8.92 -13.59
CA LYS A 365 6.52 -8.60 -12.20
C LYS A 365 5.75 -7.27 -12.12
N SER A 366 6.29 -6.20 -12.69
CA SER A 366 5.67 -4.86 -12.74
C SER A 366 4.33 -4.84 -13.47
N ILE A 367 4.17 -5.61 -14.55
CA ILE A 367 2.86 -5.75 -15.23
C ILE A 367 1.85 -6.44 -14.30
N ASN A 368 2.27 -7.44 -13.50
CA ASN A 368 1.37 -8.04 -12.52
C ASN A 368 0.94 -7.06 -11.43
N ASP A 369 1.72 -6.01 -11.15
CA ASP A 369 1.41 -5.02 -10.12
C ASP A 369 0.19 -4.13 -10.47
N PHE A 370 -0.26 -4.16 -11.73
CA PHE A 370 -1.54 -3.54 -12.11
C PHE A 370 -2.76 -4.38 -11.72
N ARG A 371 -2.56 -5.60 -11.19
CA ARG A 371 -3.64 -6.49 -10.74
C ARG A 371 -3.90 -6.27 -9.25
N VAL A 372 -4.44 -5.10 -8.92
CA VAL A 372 -4.65 -4.64 -7.52
C VAL A 372 -5.33 -5.69 -6.64
N ASN A 373 -6.38 -6.37 -7.12
CA ASN A 373 -7.06 -7.42 -6.34
C ASN A 373 -6.13 -8.57 -5.95
N LYS A 374 -5.22 -8.96 -6.87
CA LYS A 374 -4.27 -10.05 -6.63
C LYS A 374 -3.27 -9.64 -5.54
N ILE A 375 -2.76 -8.42 -5.64
CA ILE A 375 -1.79 -7.85 -4.70
C ILE A 375 -2.41 -7.70 -3.31
N PHE A 376 -3.58 -7.07 -3.24
CA PHE A 376 -4.34 -6.88 -2.01
C PHE A 376 -4.59 -8.21 -1.29
N ARG A 377 -4.97 -9.22 -2.05
CA ARG A 377 -5.17 -10.57 -1.53
C ARG A 377 -3.89 -11.25 -1.07
N GLU A 378 -2.79 -11.15 -1.82
CA GLU A 378 -1.50 -11.74 -1.43
C GLU A 378 -0.97 -11.09 -0.15
N GLU A 379 -1.07 -9.78 -0.04
CA GLU A 379 -0.70 -9.00 1.14
C GLU A 379 -1.57 -9.34 2.35
N SER A 380 -2.89 -9.34 2.19
CA SER A 380 -3.85 -9.66 3.24
C SER A 380 -3.67 -11.10 3.76
N ASN A 381 -3.45 -12.07 2.87
CA ASN A 381 -3.17 -13.46 3.28
C ASN A 381 -1.84 -13.59 4.01
N LYS A 382 -0.82 -12.85 3.57
CA LYS A 382 0.46 -12.81 4.26
C LYS A 382 0.30 -12.26 5.68
N ARG A 383 -0.44 -11.17 5.88
CA ARG A 383 -0.77 -10.65 7.21
C ARG A 383 -1.53 -11.65 8.06
N LEU A 384 -2.56 -12.30 7.52
CA LEU A 384 -3.32 -13.32 8.26
C LEU A 384 -2.41 -14.49 8.70
N SER A 385 -1.55 -15.00 7.81
CA SER A 385 -0.61 -16.07 8.15
C SER A 385 0.36 -15.67 9.27
N MET A 386 0.82 -14.41 9.25
CA MET A 386 1.67 -13.85 10.30
C MET A 386 0.90 -13.73 11.61
N ALA A 387 -0.32 -13.21 11.58
CA ALA A 387 -1.19 -13.11 12.74
C ALA A 387 -1.48 -14.48 13.36
N LYS A 388 -1.85 -15.49 12.56
CA LYS A 388 -2.04 -16.88 13.02
C LYS A 388 -0.77 -17.44 13.67
N LYS A 389 0.39 -17.21 13.07
CA LYS A 389 1.68 -17.67 13.62
C LYS A 389 2.00 -16.99 14.95
N VAL A 390 1.93 -15.66 15.01
CA VAL A 390 2.18 -14.88 16.23
C VAL A 390 1.23 -15.26 17.36
N ALA A 391 -0.06 -15.43 17.05
CA ALA A 391 -1.04 -15.86 18.03
C ALA A 391 -0.76 -17.28 18.53
N SER A 392 -0.38 -18.21 17.64
CA SER A 392 -0.08 -19.60 18.01
C SER A 392 1.12 -19.67 18.94
N GLU A 393 2.19 -18.96 18.60
CA GLU A 393 3.40 -18.84 19.41
C GLU A 393 3.07 -18.25 20.80
N LEU A 394 2.30 -17.17 20.85
CA LEU A 394 1.92 -16.52 22.12
C LEU A 394 1.04 -17.41 23.00
N ILE A 395 0.03 -18.07 22.41
CA ILE A 395 -0.90 -18.95 23.14
C ILE A 395 -0.15 -20.13 23.74
N GLN A 396 0.81 -20.71 23.00
CA GLN A 396 1.67 -21.78 23.51
C GLN A 396 2.65 -21.29 24.57
N GLU A 397 3.37 -20.18 24.33
CA GLU A 397 4.38 -19.62 25.23
C GLU A 397 3.77 -19.26 26.61
N LYS A 398 2.55 -18.71 26.62
CA LYS A 398 1.87 -18.25 27.84
C LYS A 398 0.81 -19.22 28.36
N ALA A 399 0.66 -20.40 27.75
CA ALA A 399 -0.33 -21.42 28.10
C ALA A 399 -1.79 -20.88 28.14
N PHE A 400 -2.18 -20.09 27.13
CA PHE A 400 -3.52 -19.51 27.01
C PHE A 400 -4.55 -20.44 26.36
N GLU A 401 -4.18 -21.68 26.01
CA GLU A 401 -5.05 -22.68 25.37
C GLU A 401 -6.34 -22.98 26.15
N LYS A 402 -6.29 -22.79 27.48
CA LYS A 402 -7.46 -22.92 28.36
C LYS A 402 -8.50 -21.81 28.20
N TYR A 403 -8.15 -20.67 27.61
CA TYR A 403 -9.02 -19.49 27.50
C TYR A 403 -9.50 -19.24 26.07
N ALA A 404 -8.66 -19.51 25.07
CA ALA A 404 -9.02 -19.27 23.68
C ALA A 404 -8.30 -20.22 22.72
N LYS A 405 -8.93 -20.44 21.58
CA LYS A 405 -8.41 -21.19 20.43
C LYS A 405 -8.42 -20.29 19.19
N ILE A 406 -7.44 -20.48 18.31
CA ILE A 406 -7.42 -19.78 17.02
C ILE A 406 -8.44 -20.42 16.10
N VAL A 407 -9.27 -19.61 15.46
CA VAL A 407 -10.18 -20.08 14.41
C VAL A 407 -9.40 -20.14 13.10
N ASP A 408 -9.36 -21.31 12.48
CA ASP A 408 -8.69 -21.52 11.20
C ASP A 408 -9.58 -21.03 10.04
N ALA A 409 -9.81 -19.72 9.99
CA ALA A 409 -10.61 -19.08 8.96
C ALA A 409 -9.89 -19.07 7.61
N ASP A 410 -10.67 -19.21 6.52
CA ASP A 410 -10.21 -19.22 5.13
C ASP A 410 -10.07 -17.80 4.53
N GLY A 411 -10.71 -16.80 5.16
CA GLY A 411 -10.75 -15.40 4.69
C GLY A 411 -9.65 -14.50 5.26
N SER A 412 -8.95 -13.77 4.38
CA SER A 412 -7.69 -13.05 4.66
C SER A 412 -7.77 -11.76 5.49
N PHE A 413 -8.96 -11.22 5.78
CA PHE A 413 -9.13 -9.85 6.32
C PHE A 413 -9.24 -9.77 7.84
N LEU A 414 -9.55 -10.88 8.48
CA LEU A 414 -9.98 -10.92 9.86
C LEU A 414 -9.25 -12.05 10.57
N PHE A 415 -8.78 -11.76 11.78
CA PHE A 415 -8.27 -12.78 12.67
C PHE A 415 -9.28 -13.02 13.77
N ASN A 416 -9.66 -14.28 13.97
CA ASN A 416 -10.70 -14.67 14.91
C ASN A 416 -10.12 -15.60 15.99
N LEU A 417 -10.47 -15.32 17.25
CA LEU A 417 -10.29 -16.23 18.38
C LEU A 417 -11.65 -16.76 18.82
N GLN A 418 -11.72 -18.04 19.17
CA GLN A 418 -12.85 -18.63 19.86
C GLN A 418 -12.50 -18.76 21.33
N LEU A 419 -13.27 -18.11 22.19
CA LEU A 419 -13.16 -18.34 23.63
C LEU A 419 -13.65 -19.75 23.98
N THR A 420 -12.88 -20.47 24.80
CA THR A 420 -13.25 -21.80 25.27
C THR A 420 -14.46 -21.76 26.21
N GLU A 421 -14.49 -20.75 27.08
CA GLU A 421 -15.58 -20.48 27.99
C GLU A 421 -15.71 -18.95 28.19
N PHE A 422 -16.94 -18.45 28.20
CA PHE A 422 -17.26 -17.06 28.50
C PHE A 422 -18.58 -16.99 29.27
N ALA A 423 -18.63 -16.16 30.31
CA ALA A 423 -19.76 -16.15 31.25
C ALA A 423 -21.09 -15.74 30.61
N SER A 424 -21.09 -14.70 29.77
CA SER A 424 -22.24 -14.28 28.97
C SER A 424 -21.80 -13.36 27.83
N PHE A 425 -22.58 -13.32 26.73
CA PHE A 425 -22.32 -12.43 25.60
C PHE A 425 -22.37 -10.94 26.02
N GLN A 426 -23.37 -10.54 26.81
CA GLN A 426 -23.46 -9.17 27.34
C GLN A 426 -22.24 -8.79 28.18
N GLY A 427 -21.68 -9.74 28.93
CA GLY A 427 -20.45 -9.50 29.71
C GLY A 427 -19.25 -9.28 28.81
N LEU A 428 -19.12 -10.10 27.76
CA LEU A 428 -18.08 -9.98 26.74
C LEU A 428 -18.18 -8.66 25.95
N GLU A 429 -19.38 -8.25 25.57
CA GLU A 429 -19.63 -6.96 24.90
C GLU A 429 -19.16 -5.78 25.77
N LYS A 430 -19.56 -5.76 27.05
CA LYS A 430 -19.12 -4.72 27.99
C LYS A 430 -17.59 -4.73 28.19
N PHE A 431 -16.98 -5.90 28.27
CA PHE A 431 -15.52 -6.04 28.37
C PHE A 431 -14.81 -5.44 27.15
N THR A 432 -15.21 -5.83 25.93
CA THR A 432 -14.56 -5.33 24.70
C THR A 432 -14.72 -3.82 24.53
N LYS A 433 -15.87 -3.27 24.92
CA LYS A 433 -16.10 -1.82 24.94
C LYS A 433 -15.17 -1.11 25.92
N LYS A 434 -15.05 -1.62 27.15
CA LYS A 434 -14.16 -1.04 28.17
C LYS A 434 -12.69 -1.13 27.75
N LEU A 435 -12.27 -2.24 27.13
CA LEU A 435 -10.93 -2.41 26.60
C LEU A 435 -10.61 -1.38 25.50
N ALA A 436 -11.57 -1.14 24.60
CA ALA A 436 -11.43 -0.11 23.56
C ALA A 436 -11.33 1.30 24.16
N GLU A 437 -12.17 1.62 25.15
CA GLU A 437 -12.15 2.93 25.84
C GLU A 437 -10.84 3.16 26.61
N GLN A 438 -10.32 2.15 27.31
CA GLN A 438 -9.21 2.30 28.25
C GLN A 438 -7.83 2.04 27.61
N ARG A 439 -7.77 1.24 26.54
CA ARG A 439 -6.51 0.84 25.88
C ARG A 439 -6.50 1.05 24.37
N GLY A 440 -7.58 1.55 23.77
CA GLY A 440 -7.65 1.82 22.33
C GLY A 440 -7.68 0.56 21.44
N ILE A 441 -7.88 -0.63 22.01
CA ILE A 441 -7.96 -1.88 21.26
C ILE A 441 -9.44 -2.21 20.99
N ALA A 442 -9.89 -1.88 19.78
CA ALA A 442 -11.25 -2.17 19.34
C ALA A 442 -11.34 -3.61 18.79
N ILE A 443 -12.17 -4.43 19.44
CA ILE A 443 -12.36 -5.84 19.11
C ILE A 443 -13.87 -6.10 19.06
N ILE A 444 -14.32 -6.90 18.10
CA ILE A 444 -15.75 -7.18 17.90
C ILE A 444 -16.08 -8.57 18.45
N PRO A 445 -16.93 -8.68 19.48
CA PRO A 445 -17.39 -9.97 20.00
C PRO A 445 -18.65 -10.47 19.28
N TYR A 446 -18.84 -11.79 19.29
CA TYR A 446 -20.02 -12.48 18.76
C TYR A 446 -20.62 -13.45 19.78
N GLN A 447 -21.90 -13.78 19.59
CA GLN A 447 -22.70 -14.56 20.56
C GLN A 447 -22.10 -15.95 20.84
N ILE A 448 -21.47 -16.57 19.85
CA ILE A 448 -20.79 -17.88 19.95
C ILE A 448 -19.42 -17.82 20.63
N GLY A 449 -19.04 -16.68 21.21
CA GLY A 449 -17.75 -16.48 21.87
C GLY A 449 -16.59 -16.22 20.89
N PHE A 450 -16.90 -15.88 19.64
CA PHE A 450 -15.88 -15.41 18.69
C PHE A 450 -15.50 -13.96 18.98
N ILE A 451 -14.20 -13.71 18.90
CA ILE A 451 -13.58 -12.41 19.12
C ILE A 451 -12.76 -12.08 17.89
N ARG A 452 -13.11 -10.96 17.26
CA ARG A 452 -12.57 -10.56 15.98
C ARG A 452 -11.61 -9.39 16.10
N PHE A 453 -10.43 -9.59 15.53
CA PHE A 453 -9.42 -8.58 15.29
C PHE A 453 -9.44 -8.17 13.82
N SER A 454 -9.58 -6.87 13.57
CA SER A 454 -9.33 -6.29 12.25
C SER A 454 -7.82 -6.20 12.02
N LEU A 455 -7.33 -6.77 10.93
CA LEU A 455 -5.90 -6.71 10.60
C LEU A 455 -5.49 -5.38 9.93
N GLY A 456 -6.45 -4.47 9.71
CA GLY A 456 -6.21 -3.17 9.07
C GLY A 456 -6.14 -3.22 7.54
N ASP A 457 -5.76 -2.11 6.94
CA ASP A 457 -5.58 -1.96 5.49
C ASP A 457 -4.12 -2.26 5.06
N TYR A 458 -3.78 -1.99 3.81
CA TYR A 458 -2.50 -2.30 3.18
C TYR A 458 -1.27 -1.78 3.95
N LEU A 459 -0.26 -2.64 4.14
CA LEU A 459 1.05 -2.25 4.68
C LEU A 459 1.97 -1.68 3.59
N GLU A 460 3.02 -0.95 3.98
CA GLU A 460 4.02 -0.38 3.07
C GLU A 460 4.70 -1.44 2.19
N GLY A 461 4.87 -2.65 2.74
CA GLY A 461 5.44 -3.78 2.01
C GLY A 461 6.95 -3.97 2.23
N SER A 462 7.60 -3.09 3.02
CA SER A 462 8.97 -3.26 3.49
C SER A 462 9.06 -4.37 4.55
N GLU A 463 10.20 -5.05 4.69
CA GLU A 463 10.39 -6.07 5.74
C GLU A 463 10.11 -5.48 7.14
N LYS A 464 10.61 -4.27 7.39
CA LYS A 464 10.33 -3.51 8.62
C LYS A 464 8.83 -3.35 8.86
N SER A 465 8.04 -2.94 7.86
CA SER A 465 6.59 -2.76 8.03
C SER A 465 5.86 -4.06 8.43
N TYR A 466 6.33 -5.22 7.97
CA TYR A 466 5.77 -6.50 8.39
C TYR A 466 6.21 -6.91 9.80
N ASP A 467 7.42 -6.56 10.21
CA ASP A 467 7.91 -6.83 11.58
C ASP A 467 7.25 -5.90 12.61
N ASP A 468 7.02 -4.64 12.24
CA ASP A 468 6.22 -3.69 13.02
C ASP A 468 4.80 -4.22 13.22
N PHE A 469 4.15 -4.70 12.14
CA PHE A 469 2.83 -5.32 12.22
C PHE A 469 2.78 -6.54 13.15
N LYS A 470 3.79 -7.43 13.11
CA LYS A 470 3.87 -8.57 14.03
C LYS A 470 3.94 -8.11 15.49
N SER A 471 4.74 -7.07 15.73
CA SER A 471 4.93 -6.51 17.08
C SER A 471 3.65 -5.85 17.59
N ASP A 472 2.97 -5.07 16.75
CA ASP A 472 1.67 -4.47 17.03
C ASP A 472 0.62 -5.53 17.38
N PHE A 473 0.52 -6.56 16.53
CA PHE A 473 -0.48 -7.60 16.70
C PHE A 473 -0.20 -8.46 17.93
N LYS A 474 1.07 -8.81 18.20
CA LYS A 474 1.48 -9.52 19.43
C LYS A 474 1.09 -8.71 20.66
N ASN A 475 1.41 -7.42 20.67
CA ASN A 475 1.12 -6.54 21.80
C ASN A 475 -0.38 -6.41 22.06
N ALA A 476 -1.18 -6.26 20.99
CA ALA A 476 -2.64 -6.19 21.11
C ALA A 476 -3.24 -7.48 21.71
N LEU A 477 -2.70 -8.65 21.33
CA LEU A 477 -3.11 -9.93 21.91
C LEU A 477 -2.68 -10.06 23.38
N GLU A 478 -1.47 -9.63 23.74
CA GLU A 478 -0.99 -9.65 25.12
C GLU A 478 -1.88 -8.80 26.04
N ILE A 479 -2.22 -7.58 25.60
CA ILE A 479 -3.13 -6.70 26.33
C ILE A 479 -4.52 -7.35 26.45
N PHE A 480 -5.05 -7.90 25.36
CA PHE A 480 -6.35 -8.59 25.38
C PHE A 480 -6.36 -9.73 26.42
N PHE A 481 -5.39 -10.65 26.37
CA PHE A 481 -5.34 -11.80 27.28
C PHE A 481 -5.10 -11.37 28.73
N LYS A 482 -4.23 -10.38 28.99
CA LYS A 482 -3.97 -9.84 30.33
C LYS A 482 -5.28 -9.44 31.01
N TYR A 483 -6.06 -8.57 30.35
CA TYR A 483 -7.30 -8.04 30.92
C TYR A 483 -8.45 -9.04 30.87
N TRP A 484 -8.51 -9.89 29.84
CA TRP A 484 -9.54 -10.93 29.75
C TRP A 484 -9.42 -11.95 30.88
N ILE A 485 -8.21 -12.41 31.18
CA ILE A 485 -7.96 -13.40 32.24
C ILE A 485 -8.32 -12.83 33.61
N GLU A 486 -7.98 -11.57 33.87
CA GLU A 486 -8.32 -10.91 35.13
C GLU A 486 -9.83 -10.75 35.29
N TYR A 487 -10.50 -10.26 34.26
CA TYR A 487 -11.96 -10.10 34.24
C TYR A 487 -12.67 -11.45 34.40
N TYR A 488 -12.30 -12.45 33.59
CA TYR A 488 -12.93 -13.76 33.60
C TYR A 488 -12.71 -14.48 34.93
N GLY A 489 -11.50 -14.41 35.49
CA GLY A 489 -11.17 -14.94 36.81
C GLY A 489 -12.02 -14.34 37.93
N LYS A 490 -12.17 -13.00 37.96
CA LYS A 490 -13.08 -12.34 38.91
C LYS A 490 -14.53 -12.76 38.65
N ARG A 491 -14.98 -12.82 37.40
CA ARG A 491 -16.39 -13.12 37.06
C ARG A 491 -16.86 -14.51 37.52
N ILE A 492 -16.01 -15.52 37.46
CA ILE A 492 -16.34 -16.90 37.88
C ILE A 492 -16.19 -17.08 39.40
N SER A 493 -15.44 -16.21 40.06
CA SER A 493 -15.17 -16.34 41.48
C SER A 493 -16.45 -16.19 42.31
N PRO A 494 -16.67 -17.03 43.33
CA PRO A 494 -17.91 -17.02 44.13
C PRO A 494 -18.16 -15.68 44.84
N GLU A 495 -17.11 -14.93 45.16
CA GLU A 495 -17.17 -13.59 45.78
C GLU A 495 -17.81 -12.51 44.87
N TYR A 496 -17.80 -12.73 43.55
CA TYR A 496 -18.23 -11.76 42.55
C TYR A 496 -19.51 -12.18 41.82
N LYS A 497 -20.17 -13.24 42.32
CA LYS A 497 -21.38 -13.79 41.71
C LYS A 497 -22.51 -12.77 41.59
N ASP A 498 -22.64 -11.91 42.60
CA ASP A 498 -23.69 -10.88 42.71
C ASP A 498 -23.24 -9.49 42.22
N LYS A 499 -21.97 -9.30 41.84
CA LYS A 499 -21.48 -8.04 41.28
C LYS A 499 -21.84 -7.93 39.79
N THR A 500 -22.22 -6.73 39.36
CA THR A 500 -22.47 -6.43 37.94
C THR A 500 -21.18 -6.47 37.14
N THR A 501 -21.27 -6.72 35.83
CA THR A 501 -20.10 -6.68 34.95
C THR A 501 -19.41 -5.33 34.95
N GLU A 502 -20.14 -4.20 35.03
CA GLU A 502 -19.51 -2.87 35.10
C GLU A 502 -18.63 -2.74 36.34
N ASN A 503 -19.12 -3.14 37.52
CA ASN A 503 -18.36 -3.02 38.76
C ASN A 503 -17.06 -3.85 38.71
N ILE A 504 -17.11 -5.05 38.13
CA ILE A 504 -15.92 -5.88 37.95
C ILE A 504 -14.94 -5.20 36.99
N LEU A 505 -15.43 -4.63 35.89
CA LEU A 505 -14.58 -3.95 34.90
C LEU A 505 -13.97 -2.67 35.46
N ASP A 506 -14.70 -1.90 36.26
CA ASP A 506 -14.16 -0.73 36.95
C ASP A 506 -13.08 -1.11 37.96
N GLU A 507 -13.19 -2.29 38.60
CA GLU A 507 -12.15 -2.86 39.46
C GLU A 507 -10.95 -3.46 38.71
N VAL A 508 -11.11 -3.86 37.43
CA VAL A 508 -10.01 -4.35 36.58
C VAL A 508 -9.24 -3.19 35.94
N PHE A 509 -9.95 -2.12 35.58
CA PHE A 509 -9.37 -0.92 34.97
C PHE A 509 -9.30 0.25 35.97
N VAL A 510 -9.03 -0.02 37.25
CA VAL A 510 -8.92 1.03 38.28
C VAL A 510 -7.82 2.01 37.89
N ILE A 511 -8.15 3.30 37.92
CA ILE A 511 -7.22 4.39 37.70
C ILE A 511 -7.33 5.33 38.90
N ASN A 512 -6.29 5.42 39.72
CA ASN A 512 -6.29 6.35 40.86
C ASN A 512 -5.76 7.74 40.47
N SER A 513 -5.03 7.85 39.35
CA SER A 513 -4.53 9.11 38.79
C SER A 513 -4.17 9.02 37.30
N ASP A 514 -4.18 10.16 36.60
CA ASP A 514 -3.75 10.25 35.18
C ASP A 514 -2.31 9.76 34.96
N LYS A 515 -1.44 9.93 35.96
CA LYS A 515 -0.05 9.47 35.90
C LYS A 515 0.04 7.93 35.94
N GLU A 516 -0.79 7.30 36.75
CA GLU A 516 -0.89 5.84 36.84
C GLU A 516 -1.46 5.28 35.52
N PHE A 517 -2.49 5.92 34.97
CA PHE A 517 -3.04 5.58 33.66
C PHE A 517 -2.00 5.63 32.53
N ILE A 518 -1.23 6.73 32.45
CA ILE A 518 -0.17 6.87 31.43
C ILE A 518 0.90 5.79 31.60
N ASN A 519 1.31 5.49 32.84
CA ASN A 519 2.29 4.44 33.11
C ASN A 519 1.77 3.07 32.70
N ASP A 520 0.50 2.75 33.00
CA ASP A 520 -0.13 1.51 32.58
C ASP A 520 -0.18 1.38 31.07
N ILE A 521 -0.52 2.46 30.35
CA ILE A 521 -0.46 2.48 28.88
C ILE A 521 0.96 2.23 28.39
N ILE A 522 1.97 2.93 28.92
CA ILE A 522 3.37 2.75 28.49
C ILE A 522 3.85 1.32 28.75
N ASN A 523 3.42 0.72 29.85
CA ASN A 523 3.73 -0.67 30.20
C ASN A 523 3.01 -1.66 29.27
N ASP A 524 1.74 -1.41 28.95
CA ASP A 524 0.95 -2.25 28.05
C ASP A 524 1.46 -2.17 26.60
N PHE A 525 1.99 -1.02 26.18
CA PHE A 525 2.51 -0.80 24.82
C PHE A 525 4.04 -0.92 24.72
N TYR A 526 4.67 -1.68 25.61
CA TYR A 526 6.13 -1.81 25.69
C TYR A 526 6.80 -2.31 24.40
N LEU A 527 6.12 -3.16 23.61
CA LEU A 527 6.65 -3.70 22.35
C LEU A 527 6.71 -2.66 21.23
N ILE A 528 5.81 -1.67 21.25
CA ILE A 528 5.61 -0.77 20.10
C ILE A 528 5.93 0.70 20.40
N LYS A 529 6.18 1.05 21.67
CA LYS A 529 6.45 2.44 22.10
C LYS A 529 7.60 3.14 21.37
N ASN A 530 8.54 2.38 20.79
CA ASN A 530 9.72 2.90 20.09
C ASN A 530 9.63 2.75 18.56
N ILE A 531 8.49 2.29 18.02
CA ILE A 531 8.33 2.08 16.58
C ILE A 531 7.93 3.41 15.90
N GLU A 532 8.82 3.91 15.05
CA GLU A 532 8.50 5.02 14.14
C GLU A 532 7.98 4.48 12.80
N ARG A 533 6.72 4.79 12.48
CA ARG A 533 6.08 4.41 11.21
C ARG A 533 6.29 5.49 10.16
N THR A 534 6.79 5.10 8.99
CA THR A 534 6.76 5.93 7.79
C THR A 534 5.31 6.05 7.31
N LYS A 535 4.84 7.28 7.15
CA LYS A 535 3.52 7.51 6.56
C LYS A 535 3.61 7.13 5.09
N LEU A 536 2.77 6.19 4.66
CA LEU A 536 2.64 5.87 3.24
C LEU A 536 2.20 7.13 2.51
N ASP A 537 3.10 7.72 1.72
CA ASP A 537 2.68 8.46 0.55
C ASP A 537 1.91 7.45 -0.30
N SER A 538 0.58 7.55 -0.31
CA SER A 538 -0.30 6.73 -1.14
C SER A 538 0.33 6.50 -2.50
N LEU A 539 0.15 5.33 -3.13
CA LEU A 539 0.50 5.05 -4.53
C LEU A 539 -0.03 6.15 -5.45
N LYS A 540 0.67 7.28 -5.51
CA LYS A 540 0.45 8.35 -6.46
C LYS A 540 1.00 7.74 -7.73
N ILE A 541 0.08 7.38 -8.62
CA ILE A 541 0.36 7.24 -10.05
C ILE A 541 1.33 8.38 -10.37
N SER A 542 2.55 8.02 -10.78
CA SER A 542 3.62 8.88 -11.31
C SER A 542 3.36 10.38 -11.17
N LYS A 543 4.16 11.13 -10.38
CA LYS A 543 4.08 12.61 -10.27
C LYS A 543 3.59 13.22 -11.59
N LEU A 544 2.31 13.60 -11.64
CA LEU A 544 1.63 14.12 -12.85
C LEU A 544 2.34 15.37 -13.40
N ASP A 545 3.15 15.98 -12.55
CA ASP A 545 3.98 17.16 -12.71
C ASP A 545 4.85 17.15 -13.99
N THR A 546 5.18 15.98 -14.57
CA THR A 546 6.04 15.89 -15.77
C THR A 546 5.30 15.51 -17.06
N LEU A 547 4.04 15.07 -17.00
CA LEU A 547 3.30 14.52 -18.15
C LEU A 547 2.93 15.54 -19.23
N TYR A 548 2.82 16.82 -18.86
CA TYR A 548 2.49 17.91 -19.79
C TYR A 548 3.73 18.66 -20.32
N LEU A 549 4.92 18.33 -19.81
CA LEU A 549 6.16 18.97 -20.23
C LEU A 549 6.55 18.50 -21.65
N SER A 550 7.02 19.42 -22.47
CA SER A 550 7.38 19.11 -23.86
C SER A 550 8.56 18.13 -23.94
N PHE A 551 8.53 17.24 -24.94
CA PHE A 551 9.64 16.32 -25.23
C PHE A 551 10.97 17.09 -25.40
N PRO A 552 12.12 16.52 -24.99
CA PRO A 552 13.44 17.18 -25.09
C PRO A 552 13.76 17.80 -26.44
N GLU A 553 13.41 17.13 -27.54
CA GLU A 553 13.59 17.64 -28.91
C GLU A 553 12.85 18.95 -29.17
N GLN A 554 11.68 19.14 -28.54
CA GLN A 554 10.86 20.34 -28.70
C GLN A 554 11.16 21.43 -27.65
N SER A 555 11.52 21.04 -26.43
CA SER A 555 11.86 22.00 -25.36
C SER A 555 13.30 22.47 -25.42
N GLY A 556 14.17 21.77 -26.14
CA GLY A 556 15.62 22.02 -26.11
C GLY A 556 16.27 21.66 -24.77
N VAL A 557 15.51 21.16 -23.78
CA VAL A 557 16.01 20.83 -22.43
C VAL A 557 15.45 19.48 -21.99
N ASN A 558 16.28 18.66 -21.38
CA ASN A 558 15.91 17.50 -20.58
C ASN A 558 16.37 17.71 -19.13
N ILE A 559 15.59 17.24 -18.16
CA ILE A 559 15.90 17.40 -16.73
C ILE A 559 15.69 16.04 -16.08
N ASN A 560 16.78 15.47 -15.56
CA ASN A 560 16.74 14.22 -14.82
C ASN A 560 16.94 14.56 -13.34
N SER A 561 15.87 14.43 -12.54
CA SER A 561 15.90 14.60 -11.08
C SER A 561 15.55 13.27 -10.42
N ILE A 562 16.32 12.83 -9.43
CA ILE A 562 15.99 11.63 -8.65
C ILE A 562 14.95 12.00 -7.60
N SER A 563 13.66 11.86 -7.88
CA SER A 563 12.55 12.07 -6.93
C SER A 563 12.63 13.38 -6.10
N GLU A 564 12.96 13.33 -4.81
CA GLU A 564 13.13 14.48 -3.90
C GLU A 564 14.59 14.93 -3.74
N SER A 565 15.51 14.37 -4.53
CA SER A 565 16.91 14.76 -4.51
C SER A 565 17.05 16.24 -4.90
N GLN A 566 17.86 16.97 -4.12
CA GLN A 566 18.31 18.30 -4.48
C GLN A 566 19.16 18.30 -5.76
N ASN A 567 19.66 17.14 -6.20
CA ASN A 567 20.47 17.02 -7.40
C ASN A 567 19.58 16.84 -8.63
N SER A 568 19.66 17.79 -9.56
CA SER A 568 19.02 17.72 -10.87
C SER A 568 20.09 17.83 -11.95
N VAL A 569 20.07 16.93 -12.91
CA VAL A 569 20.91 17.00 -14.10
C VAL A 569 20.13 17.69 -15.21
N PHE A 570 20.64 18.82 -15.68
CA PHE A 570 20.08 19.52 -16.84
C PHE A 570 20.86 19.12 -18.08
N GLU A 571 20.14 18.66 -19.09
CA GLU A 571 20.63 18.28 -20.41
C GLU A 571 20.10 19.28 -21.44
N PHE A 572 20.93 20.21 -21.89
CA PHE A 572 20.52 21.21 -22.88
C PHE A 572 20.87 20.73 -24.30
N TYR A 573 19.94 20.93 -25.24
CA TYR A 573 20.01 20.68 -26.67
C TYR A 573 20.02 22.01 -27.43
N GLU A 574 20.48 22.02 -28.69
CA GLU A 574 20.91 23.19 -29.49
C GLU A 574 19.93 24.39 -29.61
N ASN A 575 18.68 24.28 -29.14
CA ASN A 575 17.59 25.24 -29.41
C ASN A 575 17.35 26.35 -28.35
N ILE A 576 18.25 26.55 -27.37
CA ILE A 576 17.98 27.45 -26.22
C ILE A 576 18.44 28.89 -26.45
N GLY A 577 19.34 29.10 -27.42
CA GLY A 577 19.92 30.42 -27.71
C GLY A 577 19.03 31.38 -28.51
N ASP A 578 17.90 30.93 -29.03
CA ASP A 578 17.12 31.68 -30.04
C ASP A 578 16.14 32.73 -29.47
N CYS A 579 16.06 32.87 -28.15
CA CYS A 579 15.19 33.87 -27.54
C CYS A 579 15.78 35.27 -27.74
N THR A 580 14.96 36.22 -28.21
CA THR A 580 15.38 37.62 -28.48
C THR A 580 15.12 38.57 -27.31
N ASP A 581 14.12 38.28 -26.48
CA ASP A 581 13.70 39.10 -25.34
C ASP A 581 13.17 38.24 -24.17
N ILE A 582 12.94 38.87 -23.01
CA ILE A 582 12.43 38.18 -21.82
C ILE A 582 11.05 37.56 -22.04
N ARG A 583 10.22 38.15 -22.92
CA ARG A 583 8.89 37.61 -23.26
C ARG A 583 9.01 36.29 -24.01
N ALA A 584 9.87 36.23 -25.03
CA ALA A 584 10.18 35.00 -25.76
C ALA A 584 10.79 33.96 -24.83
N PHE A 585 11.66 34.38 -23.90
CA PHE A 585 12.26 33.49 -22.91
C PHE A 585 11.21 32.85 -21.99
N ILE A 586 10.35 33.65 -21.32
CA ILE A 586 9.30 33.12 -20.44
C ILE A 586 8.32 32.25 -21.23
N ARG A 587 7.96 32.65 -22.47
CA ARG A 587 7.07 31.89 -23.35
C ARG A 587 7.68 30.61 -23.89
N SER A 588 9.00 30.45 -23.87
CA SER A 588 9.70 29.26 -24.36
C SER A 588 9.24 27.99 -23.64
N LYS A 589 9.27 26.87 -24.38
CA LYS A 589 9.04 25.53 -23.82
C LYS A 589 10.17 25.12 -22.87
N ALA A 590 11.38 25.63 -23.09
CA ALA A 590 12.54 25.44 -22.22
C ALA A 590 12.28 26.01 -20.82
N PHE A 591 11.83 27.26 -20.73
CA PHE A 591 11.54 27.92 -19.46
C PHE A 591 10.41 27.24 -18.70
N THR A 592 9.31 26.86 -19.37
CA THR A 592 8.23 26.05 -18.76
C THR A 592 8.80 24.80 -18.10
N LYS A 593 9.62 24.05 -18.86
CA LYS A 593 10.17 22.78 -18.40
C LYS A 593 11.15 22.95 -17.24
N ILE A 594 11.91 24.03 -17.21
CA ILE A 594 12.82 24.34 -16.12
C ILE A 594 12.04 24.80 -14.87
N TYR A 595 11.20 25.81 -15.02
CA TYR A 595 10.48 26.44 -13.92
C TYR A 595 9.54 25.45 -13.22
N GLU A 596 8.66 24.79 -13.97
CA GLU A 596 7.60 23.96 -13.40
C GLU A 596 8.11 22.59 -12.92
N ASN A 597 9.29 22.15 -13.38
CA ASN A 597 9.97 20.95 -12.85
C ASN A 597 10.70 21.23 -11.52
N LEU A 598 11.23 22.45 -11.35
CA LEU A 598 11.92 22.86 -10.12
C LEU A 598 10.96 23.39 -9.06
N LEU A 599 9.81 23.94 -9.46
CA LEU A 599 8.80 24.48 -8.54
C LEU A 599 8.44 23.49 -7.41
N PRO A 600 8.24 22.17 -7.65
CA PRO A 600 8.05 21.16 -6.60
C PRO A 600 9.14 21.09 -5.53
N GLN A 601 10.40 21.36 -5.91
CA GLN A 601 11.55 21.38 -5.00
C GLN A 601 11.60 22.69 -4.21
N VAL A 602 11.21 23.80 -4.85
CA VAL A 602 11.25 25.15 -4.29
C VAL A 602 10.14 25.39 -3.27
N TYR A 603 8.87 25.13 -3.66
CA TYR A 603 7.73 25.55 -2.83
C TYR A 603 7.68 24.84 -1.47
N LYS A 604 8.20 23.60 -1.39
CA LYS A 604 8.30 22.84 -0.14
C LYS A 604 9.22 23.51 0.89
N LYS A 605 10.21 24.30 0.44
CA LYS A 605 11.13 25.03 1.34
C LYS A 605 10.50 26.29 1.92
N ILE A 606 9.47 26.83 1.27
CA ILE A 606 8.82 28.09 1.65
C ILE A 606 7.71 27.78 2.66
N PRO A 607 7.84 28.17 3.94
CA PRO A 607 6.89 27.78 5.00
C PRO A 607 5.44 28.19 4.72
N GLN A 608 5.26 29.28 4.00
CA GLN A 608 3.94 29.88 3.70
C GLN A 608 3.12 29.03 2.72
N ILE A 609 3.77 28.23 1.86
CA ILE A 609 3.10 27.44 0.81
C ILE A 609 3.45 25.95 0.85
N SER A 610 4.33 25.50 1.76
CA SER A 610 4.79 24.11 1.85
C SER A 610 3.68 23.09 2.11
N HIS A 611 2.58 23.53 2.75
CA HIS A 611 1.41 22.69 3.06
C HIS A 611 0.40 22.59 1.90
N LEU A 612 0.55 23.40 0.84
CA LEU A 612 -0.36 23.42 -0.29
C LEU A 612 -0.07 22.28 -1.27
N ASP A 613 -1.11 21.83 -1.97
CA ASP A 613 -0.96 20.90 -3.08
C ASP A 613 -0.31 21.58 -4.29
N PHE A 614 0.42 20.80 -5.09
CA PHE A 614 1.17 21.33 -6.22
C PHE A 614 0.27 21.98 -7.28
N ASP A 615 -0.95 21.47 -7.50
CA ASP A 615 -1.87 22.04 -8.49
C ASP A 615 -2.31 23.45 -8.08
N THR A 616 -2.61 23.66 -6.80
CA THR A 616 -2.89 25.00 -6.23
C THR A 616 -1.67 25.92 -6.36
N VAL A 617 -0.46 25.42 -6.10
CA VAL A 617 0.77 26.21 -6.24
C VAL A 617 1.04 26.56 -7.71
N LEU A 618 0.87 25.62 -8.63
CA LEU A 618 1.06 25.82 -10.07
C LEU A 618 0.02 26.80 -10.66
N ALA A 619 -1.24 26.73 -10.19
CA ALA A 619 -2.28 27.65 -10.63
C ALA A 619 -2.01 29.11 -10.18
N ARG A 620 -1.43 29.30 -8.99
CA ARG A 620 -1.16 30.63 -8.41
C ARG A 620 0.20 31.19 -8.81
N TYR A 621 1.24 30.37 -8.80
CA TYR A 621 2.63 30.77 -8.99
C TYR A 621 3.27 30.15 -10.24
N GLY A 622 2.51 29.52 -11.14
CA GLY A 622 3.05 28.96 -12.39
C GLY A 622 3.56 30.01 -13.38
N LYS A 623 4.07 29.52 -14.52
CA LYS A 623 4.59 30.37 -15.61
C LYS A 623 3.61 31.45 -16.06
N ALA A 624 2.31 31.14 -16.08
CA ALA A 624 1.28 32.07 -16.52
C ALA A 624 1.21 33.34 -15.65
N SER A 625 1.42 33.20 -14.34
CA SER A 625 1.43 34.33 -13.39
C SER A 625 2.66 35.21 -13.59
N ILE A 626 3.84 34.60 -13.80
CA ILE A 626 5.07 35.33 -14.12
C ILE A 626 4.91 36.11 -15.43
N LEU A 627 4.40 35.46 -16.48
CA LEU A 627 4.22 36.08 -17.78
C LEU A 627 3.26 37.27 -17.71
N ARG A 628 2.10 37.10 -17.07
CA ARG A 628 1.11 38.18 -16.88
C ARG A 628 1.69 39.35 -16.09
N PHE A 629 2.45 39.08 -15.02
CA PHE A 629 3.07 40.13 -14.22
C PHE A 629 4.09 40.94 -15.02
N VAL A 630 4.95 40.27 -15.79
CA VAL A 630 5.95 40.93 -16.65
C VAL A 630 5.29 41.70 -17.80
N GLU A 631 4.27 41.13 -18.44
CA GLU A 631 3.48 41.81 -19.49
C GLU A 631 2.80 43.08 -18.95
N ASN A 632 2.14 43.00 -17.80
CA ASN A 632 1.50 44.16 -17.16
C ASN A 632 2.50 45.27 -16.83
N LYS A 633 3.70 44.94 -16.34
CA LYS A 633 4.76 45.91 -16.05
C LYS A 633 5.32 46.58 -17.32
N LEU A 634 5.43 45.83 -18.41
CA LEU A 634 6.00 46.34 -19.67
C LEU A 634 4.99 47.14 -20.50
N ASP A 635 3.71 46.75 -20.50
CA ASP A 635 2.67 47.35 -21.35
C ASP A 635 1.88 48.48 -20.67
N TYR A 636 2.22 48.84 -19.42
CA TYR A 636 1.60 49.92 -18.62
C TYR A 636 0.05 49.86 -18.58
N GLN A 637 -0.53 48.66 -18.57
CA GLN A 637 -1.99 48.49 -18.52
C GLN A 637 -2.49 48.28 -17.08
N PRO A 638 -3.47 49.07 -16.59
CA PRO A 638 -4.07 48.87 -15.28
C PRO A 638 -5.13 47.76 -15.36
N ASN A 639 -4.73 46.51 -15.12
CA ASN A 639 -5.66 45.40 -14.90
C ASN A 639 -5.56 44.91 -13.44
N ALA A 640 -6.70 44.51 -12.88
CA ALA A 640 -6.78 43.88 -11.57
C ALA A 640 -6.48 42.36 -11.66
N TYR A 641 -5.77 41.86 -10.64
CA TYR A 641 -5.53 40.47 -10.25
C TYR A 641 -4.43 39.66 -10.96
N THR A 642 -3.15 39.96 -10.68
CA THR A 642 -2.08 38.94 -10.66
C THR A 642 -0.98 39.33 -9.67
N LEU A 643 -0.85 38.61 -8.55
CA LEU A 643 0.08 38.89 -7.43
C LEU A 643 -0.19 40.24 -6.72
N ASP A 644 -1.45 40.63 -6.57
CA ASP A 644 -1.85 41.93 -6.00
C ASP A 644 -1.70 41.99 -4.48
N TYR A 645 -1.80 40.85 -3.79
CA TYR A 645 -1.58 40.77 -2.35
C TYR A 645 -0.09 40.85 -2.04
N VAL A 646 0.28 41.68 -1.06
CA VAL A 646 1.67 41.85 -0.60
C VAL A 646 2.32 40.49 -0.29
N ASP A 647 1.55 39.58 0.30
CA ASP A 647 1.99 38.22 0.64
C ASP A 647 2.24 37.37 -0.61
N GLU A 648 1.39 37.43 -1.64
CA GLU A 648 1.58 36.66 -2.88
C GLU A 648 2.80 37.14 -3.68
N LEU A 649 3.03 38.45 -3.73
CA LEU A 649 4.22 39.02 -4.36
C LEU A 649 5.48 38.64 -3.58
N SER A 650 5.42 38.62 -2.24
CA SER A 650 6.53 38.18 -1.39
C SER A 650 6.85 36.70 -1.60
N ILE A 651 5.82 35.84 -1.66
CA ILE A 651 5.97 34.41 -1.94
C ILE A 651 6.58 34.20 -3.33
N MET A 652 6.11 34.92 -4.36
CA MET A 652 6.69 34.79 -5.70
C MET A 652 8.16 35.22 -5.74
N LYS A 653 8.53 36.26 -5.00
CA LYS A 653 9.93 36.68 -4.85
C LYS A 653 10.79 35.58 -4.23
N GLU A 654 10.29 34.96 -3.16
CA GLU A 654 10.98 33.85 -2.48
C GLU A 654 11.13 32.62 -3.38
N ILE A 655 10.09 32.29 -4.15
CA ILE A 655 10.15 31.24 -5.18
C ILE A 655 11.24 31.53 -6.21
N LEU A 656 11.33 32.77 -6.70
CA LEU A 656 12.33 33.14 -7.72
C LEU A 656 13.76 33.12 -7.18
N ILE A 657 13.97 33.49 -5.91
CA ILE A 657 15.28 33.42 -5.24
C ILE A 657 15.71 31.94 -5.12
N GLU A 658 14.86 31.09 -4.54
CA GLU A 658 15.18 29.67 -4.38
C GLU A 658 15.35 28.95 -5.73
N LEU A 659 14.60 29.35 -6.76
CA LEU A 659 14.77 28.84 -8.11
C LEU A 659 16.14 29.23 -8.68
N GLU A 660 16.58 30.47 -8.49
CA GLU A 660 17.90 30.94 -8.91
C GLU A 660 19.00 30.14 -8.21
N ASP A 661 18.89 29.97 -6.90
CA ASP A 661 19.87 29.23 -6.09
C ASP A 661 20.01 27.80 -6.59
N ILE A 662 18.88 27.13 -6.82
CA ILE A 662 18.83 25.78 -7.37
C ILE A 662 19.40 25.73 -8.80
N LEU A 663 19.10 26.71 -9.66
CA LEU A 663 19.54 26.73 -11.05
C LEU A 663 21.03 26.97 -11.21
N PHE A 664 21.66 27.73 -10.33
CA PHE A 664 23.06 28.10 -10.44
C PHE A 664 23.96 27.48 -9.37
N SER A 665 23.44 26.66 -8.44
CA SER A 665 24.24 25.97 -7.42
C SER A 665 25.39 25.15 -8.02
N ASP A 666 26.57 25.23 -7.39
CA ASP A 666 27.77 24.46 -7.74
C ASP A 666 27.57 22.94 -7.56
N ALA A 667 26.57 22.53 -6.77
CA ALA A 667 26.23 21.12 -6.53
C ALA A 667 25.49 20.46 -7.71
N LYS A 668 24.95 21.25 -8.67
CA LYS A 668 24.16 20.70 -9.79
C LYS A 668 25.01 20.50 -11.05
N PHE A 669 25.06 19.26 -11.52
CA PHE A 669 25.69 18.91 -12.80
C PHE A 669 24.82 19.37 -13.97
N LYS A 670 25.32 20.35 -14.73
CA LYS A 670 24.77 20.74 -16.03
C LYS A 670 25.54 20.00 -17.12
N ILE A 671 24.87 19.10 -17.83
CA ILE A 671 25.41 18.39 -18.98
C ILE A 671 24.85 19.08 -20.22
N MET A 672 25.69 19.50 -21.16
CA MET A 672 25.19 19.98 -22.45
C MET A 672 25.41 18.87 -23.47
N ALA A 673 24.32 18.36 -24.03
CA ALA A 673 24.36 17.42 -25.14
C ALA A 673 24.55 18.23 -26.43
N LEU A 674 25.74 18.80 -26.59
CA LEU A 674 26.17 19.41 -27.84
C LEU A 674 26.73 18.31 -28.73
N ASN A 675 26.51 18.42 -30.04
CA ASN A 675 27.31 17.65 -30.99
C ASN A 675 28.77 18.10 -30.82
N ALA A 676 29.57 17.28 -30.14
CA ALA A 676 30.97 17.58 -29.87
C ALA A 676 31.68 17.83 -31.21
N THR A 677 32.30 19.01 -31.33
CA THR A 677 32.99 19.38 -32.58
C THR A 677 34.41 18.81 -32.64
N ASN A 678 34.76 17.95 -31.68
CA ASN A 678 36.12 17.44 -31.39
C ASN A 678 37.14 18.55 -31.01
N ASP A 679 36.67 19.78 -30.78
CA ASP A 679 37.45 20.90 -30.27
C ASP A 679 36.96 21.28 -28.87
N VAL A 680 37.74 20.89 -27.86
CA VAL A 680 37.41 21.09 -26.43
C VAL A 680 37.26 22.57 -26.09
N ALA A 681 38.07 23.45 -26.70
CA ALA A 681 38.03 24.88 -26.39
C ALA A 681 36.78 25.54 -26.99
N ALA A 682 36.44 25.19 -28.24
CA ALA A 682 35.24 25.70 -28.90
C ALA A 682 33.95 25.20 -28.21
N ASP A 683 33.93 23.93 -27.79
CA ASP A 683 32.80 23.37 -27.06
C ASP A 683 32.67 24.00 -25.66
N GLN A 684 33.77 24.28 -24.95
CA GLN A 684 33.76 25.03 -23.69
C GLN A 684 33.24 26.47 -23.84
N GLN A 685 33.65 27.19 -24.88
CA GLN A 685 33.15 28.55 -25.15
C GLN A 685 31.64 28.57 -25.45
N LYS A 686 31.13 27.56 -26.18
CA LYS A 686 29.68 27.42 -26.41
C LYS A 686 28.92 27.17 -25.11
N LEU A 687 29.47 26.31 -24.23
CA LEU A 687 28.91 26.03 -22.90
C LEU A 687 28.78 27.32 -22.06
N GLU A 688 29.86 28.09 -21.99
CA GLU A 688 29.90 29.36 -21.26
C GLU A 688 28.93 30.39 -21.85
N GLY A 689 28.85 30.47 -23.18
CA GLY A 689 27.92 31.36 -23.88
C GLY A 689 26.45 31.10 -23.56
N ILE A 690 26.00 29.85 -23.58
CA ILE A 690 24.61 29.49 -23.24
C ILE A 690 24.31 29.74 -21.76
N ASN A 691 25.25 29.44 -20.87
CA ASN A 691 25.11 29.73 -19.43
C ASN A 691 25.01 31.24 -19.17
N MET A 692 25.76 32.06 -19.92
CA MET A 692 25.70 33.52 -19.86
C MET A 692 24.35 34.07 -20.36
N ILE A 693 23.78 33.49 -21.43
CA ILE A 693 22.45 33.87 -21.95
C ILE A 693 21.35 33.51 -20.93
N LEU A 694 21.39 32.32 -20.35
CA LEU A 694 20.45 31.92 -19.28
C LEU A 694 20.55 32.85 -18.07
N LYS A 695 21.77 33.17 -17.61
CA LYS A 695 21.99 34.15 -16.53
C LYS A 695 21.42 35.52 -16.88
N LYS A 696 21.61 35.99 -18.11
CA LYS A 696 21.06 37.28 -18.57
C LYS A 696 19.54 37.32 -18.44
N TYR A 697 18.82 36.30 -18.91
CA TYR A 697 17.36 36.30 -18.86
C TYR A 697 16.80 36.10 -17.45
N ILE A 698 17.44 35.28 -16.60
CA ILE A 698 17.05 35.17 -15.20
C ILE A 698 17.28 36.48 -14.44
N ARG A 699 18.40 37.19 -14.70
CA ARG A 699 18.64 38.53 -14.16
C ARG A 699 17.56 39.52 -14.57
N GLU A 700 17.23 39.56 -15.85
CA GLU A 700 16.17 40.43 -16.38
C GLU A 700 14.82 40.13 -15.72
N LEU A 701 14.49 38.84 -15.52
CA LEU A 701 13.32 38.41 -14.76
C LEU A 701 13.34 38.94 -13.32
N MET A 702 14.44 38.77 -12.58
CA MET A 702 14.56 39.21 -11.19
C MET A 702 14.45 40.73 -11.02
N ILE A 703 14.99 41.49 -11.97
CA ILE A 703 14.85 42.95 -12.01
C ILE A 703 13.38 43.34 -12.12
N HIS A 704 12.57 42.63 -12.92
CA HIS A 704 11.13 42.87 -12.97
C HIS A 704 10.42 42.66 -11.62
N PHE A 705 11.00 41.88 -10.69
CA PHE A 705 10.47 41.70 -9.33
C PHE A 705 11.14 42.61 -8.28
N ASN A 706 11.99 43.57 -8.69
CA ASN A 706 12.80 44.43 -7.81
C ASN A 706 13.69 43.64 -6.84
N LEU A 707 14.18 42.47 -7.27
CA LEU A 707 15.12 41.68 -6.49
C LEU A 707 16.54 42.17 -6.78
N PRO A 708 17.37 42.44 -5.75
CA PRO A 708 18.78 42.74 -5.96
C PRO A 708 19.46 41.51 -6.55
N PHE A 709 20.31 41.73 -7.56
CA PHE A 709 21.27 40.74 -8.03
C PHE A 709 22.65 41.12 -7.44
N GLU A 710 23.48 40.12 -7.08
CA GLU A 710 24.81 40.20 -6.39
C GLU A 710 24.73 40.19 -4.85
N ASN A 711 25.51 39.43 -4.07
CA ASN A 711 26.73 38.64 -4.30
C ASN A 711 26.54 37.23 -3.72
N ARG A 712 26.79 36.17 -4.48
CA ARG A 712 27.08 34.89 -3.82
C ARG A 712 28.37 35.08 -3.04
N GLY A 713 28.33 34.84 -1.74
CA GLY A 713 29.55 34.43 -1.05
C GLY A 713 30.04 33.20 -1.78
N ILE A 714 31.23 33.27 -2.40
CA ILE A 714 31.90 32.08 -2.90
C ILE A 714 32.06 31.20 -1.66
N GLU A 715 31.43 30.02 -1.64
CA GLU A 715 31.63 29.06 -0.56
C GLU A 715 33.13 28.84 -0.39
N PRO A 716 33.72 29.26 0.74
CA PRO A 716 35.16 29.26 0.87
C PRO A 716 35.65 27.81 0.96
N SER A 717 36.78 27.55 0.32
CA SER A 717 37.52 26.32 0.54
C SER A 717 38.07 26.27 1.95
N ILE A 718 38.34 25.08 2.47
CA ILE A 718 38.97 24.91 3.79
C ILE A 718 40.31 25.65 3.88
N LYS A 719 41.04 25.73 2.77
CA LYS A 719 42.26 26.52 2.71
C LYS A 719 41.98 28.00 2.98
N GLU A 720 40.97 28.57 2.31
CA GLU A 720 40.59 29.98 2.48
C GLU A 720 40.04 30.26 3.87
N ILE A 721 39.20 29.37 4.41
CA ILE A 721 38.68 29.47 5.79
C ILE A 721 39.83 29.55 6.77
N LEU A 722 40.77 28.60 6.68
CA LEU A 722 41.88 28.55 7.62
C LEU A 722 42.79 29.77 7.50
N GLN A 723 43.06 30.26 6.28
CA GLN A 723 43.84 31.48 6.08
C GLN A 723 43.17 32.69 6.76
N THR A 724 41.86 32.88 6.56
CA THR A 724 41.12 33.96 7.25
C THR A 724 41.05 33.75 8.76
N THR A 725 40.90 32.51 9.25
CA THR A 725 40.91 32.22 10.69
C THR A 725 42.27 32.52 11.31
N ILE A 726 43.36 32.20 10.61
CA ILE A 726 44.72 32.48 11.06
C ILE A 726 44.95 34.00 11.16
N GLU A 727 44.55 34.76 10.14
CA GLU A 727 44.63 36.23 10.15
C GLU A 727 43.84 36.83 11.31
N GLN A 728 42.60 36.38 11.52
CA GLN A 728 41.75 36.83 12.63
C GLN A 728 42.29 36.40 14.00
N PHE A 729 42.91 35.22 14.10
CA PHE A 729 43.48 34.74 15.35
C PHE A 729 44.64 35.61 15.80
N GLU A 730 45.58 35.94 14.90
CA GLU A 730 46.70 36.83 15.23
C GLU A 730 46.19 38.24 15.57
N GLU A 731 45.17 38.74 14.86
CA GLU A 731 44.56 40.05 15.13
C GLU A 731 43.85 40.10 16.50
N LEU A 732 43.10 39.06 16.87
CA LEU A 732 42.30 39.05 18.11
C LEU A 732 43.10 38.66 19.36
N THR A 733 44.09 37.78 19.23
CA THR A 733 44.80 37.21 20.38
C THR A 733 46.19 37.80 20.61
N GLU A 734 46.74 38.54 19.64
CA GLU A 734 48.11 39.07 19.65
C GLU A 734 49.21 37.98 19.77
N ILE A 735 48.86 36.69 19.67
CA ILE A 735 49.79 35.57 19.70
C ILE A 735 50.22 35.26 18.27
N ASN A 736 51.53 35.23 18.01
CA ASN A 736 52.05 34.88 16.70
C ASN A 736 52.05 33.36 16.49
N ILE A 737 51.66 32.92 15.29
CA ILE A 737 51.59 31.50 14.91
C ILE A 737 52.95 30.79 15.03
N SER A 738 54.06 31.54 14.92
CA SER A 738 55.41 31.00 15.05
C SER A 738 55.72 30.44 16.45
N GLU A 739 54.90 30.77 17.46
CA GLU A 739 55.02 30.24 18.82
C GLU A 739 54.39 28.86 18.99
N PHE A 740 53.66 28.35 17.99
CA PHE A 740 53.02 27.04 18.07
C PHE A 740 54.04 25.90 18.00
N GLY A 741 54.04 25.05 19.03
CA GLY A 741 54.85 23.83 19.12
C GLY A 741 54.34 22.70 18.21
N LEU A 742 54.39 22.88 16.89
CA LEU A 742 53.83 21.93 15.91
C LEU A 742 54.44 20.52 16.00
N SER A 743 55.73 20.42 16.35
CA SER A 743 56.41 19.13 16.57
C SER A 743 55.86 18.38 17.79
N ILE A 744 55.72 19.08 18.92
CA ILE A 744 55.14 18.54 20.16
C ILE A 744 53.70 18.10 19.93
N TYR A 745 52.96 18.88 19.15
CA TYR A 745 51.58 18.55 18.79
C TYR A 745 51.49 17.26 17.95
N LEU A 746 52.32 17.11 16.90
CA LEU A 746 52.32 15.89 16.08
C LEU A 746 52.68 14.64 16.89
N GLU A 747 53.65 14.74 17.80
CA GLU A 747 53.99 13.66 18.72
C GLU A 747 52.81 13.31 19.66
N SER A 748 52.10 14.31 20.17
CA SER A 748 50.89 14.13 20.97
C SER A 748 49.76 13.48 20.17
N PHE A 749 49.57 13.90 18.92
CA PHE A 749 48.54 13.36 18.02
C PHE A 749 48.78 11.87 17.74
N VAL A 750 50.00 11.48 17.34
CA VAL A 750 50.33 10.06 17.12
C VAL A 750 50.25 9.26 18.43
N ARG A 751 50.60 9.85 19.57
CA ARG A 751 50.40 9.23 20.88
C ARG A 751 48.92 8.96 21.17
N ASN A 752 48.02 9.87 20.80
CA ASN A 752 46.58 9.67 20.99
C ASN A 752 46.04 8.54 20.10
N ILE A 753 46.48 8.46 18.84
CA ILE A 753 46.17 7.33 17.95
C ILE A 753 46.60 6.02 18.59
N ARG A 754 47.83 5.97 19.14
CA ARG A 754 48.36 4.79 19.83
C ARG A 754 47.56 4.40 21.07
N LEU A 755 47.03 5.37 21.82
CA LEU A 755 46.24 5.11 23.02
C LEU A 755 44.80 4.67 22.72
N SER A 756 44.33 4.80 21.47
CA SER A 756 42.99 4.39 21.09
C SER A 756 42.79 2.88 21.20
N ASN A 757 41.61 2.46 21.66
CA ASN A 757 41.25 1.05 21.77
C ASN A 757 41.21 0.36 20.40
N GLU A 758 40.82 1.08 19.35
CA GLU A 758 40.74 0.54 17.99
C GLU A 758 42.12 0.24 17.40
N TYR A 759 43.13 1.05 17.70
CA TYR A 759 44.51 0.85 17.25
C TYR A 759 45.22 -0.24 18.04
N ASN A 760 45.05 -0.29 19.38
CA ASN A 760 45.68 -1.31 20.22
C ASN A 760 45.20 -2.74 19.95
N ASN A 761 44.01 -2.91 19.37
CA ASN A 761 43.45 -4.22 19.04
C ASN A 761 44.05 -4.86 17.76
N ILE A 762 44.92 -4.15 17.04
CA ILE A 762 45.54 -4.60 15.78
C ILE A 762 46.98 -5.04 16.08
N SER A 763 47.42 -6.22 15.62
CA SER A 763 48.73 -6.77 16.02
C SER A 763 49.93 -5.99 15.47
N ILE A 764 49.80 -5.36 14.29
CA ILE A 764 50.86 -4.62 13.58
C ILE A 764 51.00 -3.17 14.08
N SER A 765 50.05 -2.69 14.89
CA SER A 765 49.90 -1.26 15.19
C SER A 765 51.07 -0.67 16.00
N SER A 766 51.73 -1.49 16.82
CA SER A 766 52.92 -1.06 17.58
C SER A 766 54.09 -0.69 16.65
N GLU A 767 54.32 -1.49 15.60
CA GLU A 767 55.40 -1.31 14.62
C GLU A 767 55.08 -0.19 13.61
N SER A 768 53.80 0.05 13.30
CA SER A 768 53.38 1.13 12.39
C SER A 768 53.48 2.53 12.99
N THR A 769 53.54 2.67 14.31
CA THR A 769 53.53 3.98 14.98
C THR A 769 54.74 4.83 14.58
N GLY A 770 55.92 4.21 14.45
CA GLY A 770 57.14 4.90 14.02
C GLY A 770 57.08 5.35 12.56
N LEU A 771 56.49 4.52 11.69
CA LEU A 771 56.31 4.84 10.27
C LEU A 771 55.32 6.00 10.07
N ILE A 772 54.22 6.01 10.83
CA ILE A 772 53.23 7.10 10.81
C ILE A 772 53.88 8.40 11.28
N LEU A 773 54.60 8.39 12.40
CA LEU A 773 55.28 9.59 12.90
C LEU A 773 56.33 10.11 11.91
N SER A 774 57.11 9.21 11.29
CA SER A 774 58.11 9.58 10.29
C SER A 774 57.47 10.23 9.06
N ALA A 775 56.44 9.60 8.49
CA ALA A 775 55.76 10.10 7.30
C ALA A 775 55.06 11.45 7.56
N LEU A 776 54.41 11.60 8.72
CA LEU A 776 53.80 12.86 9.12
C LEU A 776 54.84 13.96 9.33
N SER A 777 55.96 13.64 9.98
CA SER A 777 57.04 14.62 10.23
C SER A 777 57.68 15.08 8.92
N GLU A 778 57.97 14.14 8.01
CA GLU A 778 58.54 14.43 6.70
C GLU A 778 57.61 15.30 5.84
N ARG A 779 56.30 15.00 5.83
CA ARG A 779 55.34 15.72 5.00
C ARG A 779 54.95 17.09 5.55
N ILE A 780 54.81 17.21 6.88
CA ILE A 780 54.26 18.40 7.54
C ILE A 780 55.39 19.33 7.97
N LEU A 781 56.41 18.83 8.66
CA LEU A 781 57.50 19.65 9.18
C LEU A 781 58.55 20.01 8.13
N ASN A 782 58.36 19.64 6.87
CA ASN A 782 59.21 20.03 5.75
C ASN A 782 59.50 21.54 5.77
N THR A 783 60.75 21.90 5.50
CA THR A 783 61.23 23.29 5.45
C THR A 783 60.63 24.06 4.27
N GLU A 784 60.12 23.38 3.26
CA GLU A 784 59.46 23.99 2.10
C GLU A 784 58.02 24.44 2.37
N ASN A 785 57.36 23.92 3.42
CA ASN A 785 55.99 24.30 3.76
C ASN A 785 55.97 25.61 4.56
N THR A 786 55.07 26.53 4.20
CA THR A 786 54.78 27.72 5.01
C THR A 786 54.16 27.33 6.35
N LEU A 787 54.24 28.21 7.37
CA LEU A 787 53.57 27.97 8.67
C LEU A 787 52.06 27.75 8.52
N GLU A 788 51.42 28.47 7.59
CA GLU A 788 50.00 28.30 7.22
C GLU A 788 49.73 26.90 6.64
N ASP A 789 50.59 26.43 5.72
CA ASP A 789 50.45 25.10 5.14
C ASP A 789 50.61 24.00 6.22
N LYS A 790 51.49 24.21 7.20
CA LYS A 790 51.67 23.27 8.33
C LYS A 790 50.43 23.17 9.21
N LEU A 791 49.79 24.31 9.49
CA LEU A 791 48.52 24.34 10.22
C LEU A 791 47.38 23.71 9.42
N LEU A 792 47.34 23.94 8.11
CA LEU A 792 46.37 23.32 7.21
C LEU A 792 46.45 21.80 7.25
N TRP A 793 47.67 21.25 7.24
CA TRP A 793 47.87 19.82 7.40
C TRP A 793 47.33 19.30 8.73
N ILE A 794 47.61 19.99 9.84
CA ILE A 794 47.12 19.58 11.17
C ILE A 794 45.59 19.59 11.23
N TYR A 795 44.96 20.65 10.69
CA TYR A 795 43.50 20.74 10.63
C TYR A 795 42.89 19.59 9.82
N LEU A 796 43.48 19.28 8.65
CA LEU A 796 43.01 18.19 7.79
C LEU A 796 43.15 16.80 8.43
N LEU A 797 44.16 16.59 9.29
CA LEU A 797 44.32 15.33 10.03
C LEU A 797 43.20 15.13 11.06
N GLN A 798 42.81 16.19 11.77
CA GLN A 798 41.77 16.11 12.80
C GLN A 798 40.35 16.11 12.23
N ARG A 799 40.13 16.76 11.09
CA ARG A 799 38.80 16.98 10.53
C ARG A 799 38.04 15.66 10.38
N LYS A 800 36.99 15.50 11.20
CA LYS A 800 36.11 14.32 11.25
C LYS A 800 36.86 12.99 11.47
N ASN A 801 38.03 13.02 12.13
CA ASN A 801 38.91 11.85 12.37
C ASN A 801 39.19 11.03 11.09
N HIS A 802 39.24 11.69 9.93
CA HIS A 802 39.26 10.99 8.65
C HIS A 802 40.57 10.21 8.44
N PHE A 803 41.70 10.83 8.78
CA PHE A 803 43.01 10.20 8.70
C PHE A 803 43.10 8.94 9.57
N GLU A 804 42.65 9.04 10.83
CA GLU A 804 42.66 7.89 11.77
C GLU A 804 41.85 6.71 11.22
N ASN A 805 40.65 6.97 10.68
CA ASN A 805 39.79 5.94 10.10
C ASN A 805 40.43 5.24 8.89
N LEU A 806 41.09 5.99 8.00
CA LEU A 806 41.79 5.41 6.84
C LEU A 806 42.97 4.52 7.29
N ILE A 807 43.73 4.97 8.29
CA ILE A 807 44.82 4.20 8.88
C ILE A 807 44.30 2.92 9.55
N TYR A 808 43.23 2.99 10.37
CA TYR A 808 42.65 1.82 11.02
C TYR A 808 42.15 0.79 10.01
N ASN A 809 41.47 1.24 8.96
CA ASN A 809 40.97 0.35 7.91
C ASN A 809 42.12 -0.35 7.18
N ARG A 810 43.18 0.38 6.82
CA ARG A 810 44.33 -0.20 6.14
C ARG A 810 45.07 -1.21 7.03
N LEU A 811 45.31 -0.87 8.29
CA LEU A 811 45.97 -1.76 9.25
C LEU A 811 45.15 -3.02 9.54
N ARG A 812 43.81 -2.94 9.60
CA ARG A 812 42.94 -4.12 9.76
C ARG A 812 43.03 -5.09 8.57
N VAL A 813 43.20 -4.58 7.35
CA VAL A 813 43.38 -5.43 6.16
C VAL A 813 44.68 -6.22 6.29
N TYR A 814 45.76 -5.57 6.74
CA TYR A 814 47.05 -6.22 6.94
C TYR A 814 47.05 -7.22 8.11
N ASP A 815 46.44 -6.88 9.23
CA ASP A 815 46.27 -7.78 10.38
C ASP A 815 45.49 -9.05 10.02
N LYS A 816 44.45 -8.92 9.17
CA LYS A 816 43.71 -10.07 8.64
C LYS A 816 44.57 -10.97 7.75
N GLN A 817 45.43 -10.38 6.91
CA GLN A 817 46.33 -11.14 6.04
C GLN A 817 47.41 -11.89 6.84
N LEU A 818 47.94 -11.28 7.90
CA LEU A 818 48.88 -11.95 8.80
C LEU A 818 48.23 -13.11 9.55
N LYS A 819 47.03 -12.90 10.12
CA LYS A 819 46.29 -13.96 10.84
C LYS A 819 45.87 -15.13 9.95
N ALA A 820 45.73 -14.92 8.64
CA ALA A 820 45.38 -15.95 7.67
C ALA A 820 46.56 -16.84 7.23
N THR A 821 47.80 -16.45 7.56
CA THR A 821 48.99 -17.27 7.26
C THR A 821 49.20 -18.22 8.44
N ASP A 822 49.30 -19.54 8.24
CA ASP A 822 49.40 -20.51 9.34
C ASP A 822 50.85 -20.81 9.79
N ASP A 823 51.81 -20.59 8.90
CA ASP A 823 53.23 -20.87 9.12
C ASP A 823 53.97 -19.66 9.73
N ASP A 824 54.70 -19.89 10.82
CA ASP A 824 55.36 -18.83 11.60
C ASP A 824 56.56 -18.19 10.88
N GLU A 825 57.30 -18.93 10.04
CA GLU A 825 58.39 -18.37 9.22
C GLU A 825 57.81 -17.52 8.08
N MET A 826 56.73 -18.00 7.44
CA MET A 826 56.02 -17.24 6.41
C MET A 826 55.34 -15.98 6.98
N ARG A 827 54.79 -16.03 8.19
CA ARG A 827 54.26 -14.84 8.89
C ARG A 827 55.31 -13.76 9.06
N LEU A 828 56.55 -14.11 9.40
CA LEU A 828 57.64 -13.14 9.54
C LEU A 828 58.02 -12.49 8.21
N ILE A 829 58.04 -13.27 7.12
CA ILE A 829 58.30 -12.75 5.76
C ILE A 829 57.17 -11.81 5.32
N VAL A 830 55.91 -12.21 5.53
CA VAL A 830 54.72 -11.41 5.21
C VAL A 830 54.70 -10.13 6.05
N ASN A 831 55.04 -10.19 7.35
CA ASN A 831 55.09 -9.00 8.19
C ASN A 831 56.14 -7.99 7.70
N ARG A 832 57.35 -8.47 7.34
CA ARG A 832 58.40 -7.62 6.78
C ARG A 832 57.99 -7.00 5.43
N PHE A 833 57.26 -7.75 4.59
CA PHE A 833 56.73 -7.24 3.33
C PHE A 833 55.65 -6.16 3.55
N ILE A 834 54.73 -6.38 4.49
CA ILE A 834 53.70 -5.43 4.86
C ILE A 834 54.31 -4.12 5.38
N LEU A 835 55.33 -4.19 6.26
CA LEU A 835 55.98 -2.99 6.79
C LEU A 835 56.66 -2.15 5.70
N ASN A 836 57.18 -2.78 4.65
CA ASN A 836 57.76 -2.06 3.51
C ASN A 836 56.69 -1.32 2.68
N ILE A 837 55.52 -1.94 2.46
CA ILE A 837 54.42 -1.32 1.70
C ILE A 837 53.68 -0.26 2.52
N LEU A 838 53.61 -0.45 3.83
CA LEU A 838 52.84 0.41 4.72
C LEU A 838 53.31 1.87 4.65
N GLY A 839 54.61 2.12 4.45
CA GLY A 839 55.15 3.48 4.25
C GLY A 839 54.56 4.17 3.01
N ASP A 840 54.48 3.46 1.88
CA ASP A 840 53.91 3.98 0.63
C ASP A 840 52.39 4.22 0.75
N ASP A 841 51.69 3.31 1.45
CA ASP A 841 50.26 3.45 1.72
C ASP A 841 49.94 4.63 2.63
N ILE A 842 50.76 4.89 3.65
CA ILE A 842 50.60 6.07 4.52
C ILE A 842 50.76 7.34 3.68
N ASN A 843 51.73 7.36 2.77
CA ASN A 843 51.91 8.49 1.84
C ASN A 843 50.70 8.69 0.91
N ALA A 844 50.13 7.60 0.38
CA ALA A 844 48.92 7.67 -0.44
C ALA A 844 47.71 8.18 0.35
N ILE A 845 47.56 7.77 1.61
CA ILE A 845 46.52 8.29 2.51
C ILE A 845 46.72 9.79 2.76
N LEU A 846 47.96 10.25 2.94
CA LEU A 846 48.27 11.67 3.11
C LEU A 846 47.93 12.49 1.86
N ASP A 847 48.13 11.94 0.66
CA ASP A 847 47.69 12.56 -0.59
C ASP A 847 46.16 12.70 -0.68
N GLU A 848 45.42 11.68 -0.27
CA GLU A 848 43.95 11.74 -0.18
C GLU A 848 43.48 12.82 0.81
N VAL A 849 44.12 12.91 1.97
CA VAL A 849 43.83 13.93 2.99
C VAL A 849 44.14 15.34 2.47
N ASN A 850 45.26 15.54 1.77
CA ASN A 850 45.65 16.82 1.19
C ASN A 850 44.64 17.36 0.18
N ASN A 851 44.08 16.48 -0.65
CA ASN A 851 43.10 16.86 -1.66
C ASN A 851 41.83 17.48 -1.06
N ARG A 852 41.56 17.21 0.23
CA ARG A 852 40.40 17.80 0.92
C ARG A 852 40.52 19.30 1.15
N LYS A 853 41.69 19.92 1.03
CA LYS A 853 41.83 21.38 1.18
C LYS A 853 41.01 22.19 0.18
N PHE A 854 40.67 21.59 -0.96
CA PHE A 854 39.85 22.20 -2.01
C PHE A 854 38.33 21.97 -1.83
N VAL A 855 37.93 21.26 -0.77
CA VAL A 855 36.51 21.08 -0.45
C VAL A 855 35.94 22.41 0.01
N LYS A 856 34.90 22.87 -0.68
CA LYS A 856 34.12 24.05 -0.30
C LYS A 856 33.19 23.72 0.86
N VAL A 857 33.04 24.66 1.79
CA VAL A 857 32.14 24.54 2.93
C VAL A 857 30.89 25.37 2.67
N ALA A 858 29.73 24.70 2.73
CA ALA A 858 28.45 25.36 2.58
C ALA A 858 28.19 26.34 3.73
N GLN A 859 27.43 27.40 3.47
CA GLN A 859 27.17 28.46 4.45
C GLN A 859 26.52 27.94 5.75
N ASN A 860 25.71 26.89 5.68
CA ASN A 860 25.09 26.25 6.84
C ASN A 860 26.09 25.49 7.73
N ASP A 861 27.16 24.98 7.13
CA ASP A 861 28.20 24.21 7.83
C ASP A 861 29.36 25.09 8.32
N LEU A 862 29.44 26.33 7.84
CA LEU A 862 30.52 27.27 8.14
C LEU A 862 30.63 27.62 9.64
N HIS A 863 29.55 27.48 10.41
CA HIS A 863 29.58 27.69 11.86
C HIS A 863 30.15 26.49 12.63
N ASN A 864 30.11 25.30 12.04
CA ASN A 864 30.59 24.06 12.67
C ASN A 864 32.07 23.78 12.35
N GLU A 865 32.59 24.36 11.27
CA GLU A 865 34.01 24.29 10.86
C GLU A 865 34.83 25.39 11.55
#